data_AF-A0A1X7T2E0-F1
#
_entry.id   AF-A0A1X7T2E0-F1
#
_cell.length_a   1.000
_cell.length_b   1.000
_cell.length_c   1.000
_cell.angle_alpha   90.00
_cell.angle_beta   90.00
_cell.angle_gamma   90.00
#
_symmetry.space_group_name_H-M   'P 1'
#
loop_
_entity.id
_entity.type
_entity.pdbx_description
1 polymer ?
#
loop_
_entity_poly.entity_id
_entity_poly.type
_entity_poly.pdbx_seq_one_letter_code
_entity_poly.pdbx_strand_id
1 'polypeptide(L)'
;MRWRAQHTTAVVGEALYCWGGDQEGLVRSHDSPTKRQCTSAIDAFNLLSGVWSSQPTRGTPPLGIIGVSCTTINNNIYYFGGWCGHDTCYHNSLNCLDTLTLQWKELQSTNNNSVTKRGLGGMIVMGSEGEPQQLLVIGGVAPISTITQYHQFECNKMTGADDLVSTNEQNIYNLSSGQWTIPSVSGQCCPPTSGFIIEKINHNKGIMYGGAVTDSGITIPTNSIYLFQLSHNTINWESLKQGVIPNDGLWPKEREGHASTIINGVSTSPTLVVIGGLDNRHQPVNDCLLIDTNQYNWMKIPLPDSVTCRYCHTVSSFVFDPNHVFLTIVGGAVKREQKHVGGGVMEWFDTPVTDPNITMVVELVFNDGQWSVGPVLDSVNIPLLYEQILKERRKELNEFMTDKEKELQVINKSLRHDLQVARINNQSLQEALLETQSLSVSSAAALMEKDEMILRLESQLQEAKSLYYEKDEEKQFVEFTKASGEYKGKVIKLQDQDFDEKIHLEDQGIMKKEKIDFTLHEQDQFSIKGTDSVGVQFNYMIPSMEKRMLTLETQLLETKTLLTKRKRDQEDSPHSDNSKKLKTDELEESVDEKQIMTGEYEKLKAIVADNELYLAEVLKGKTQAEEQLKEKQIIIDDFKTTVSEKDAYISKLLKEKSQQQERITSQEEQSIKETSSVDVQFNYLIPSMGKRYAT
;
A
#
# COMPACT_ATOMS: atom_id res chain seq x y z
N MET A 1 -31.65 9.27 -12.69
CA MET A 1 -30.82 8.54 -13.67
C MET A 1 -31.72 7.56 -14.42
N ARG A 2 -31.48 7.26 -15.71
CA ARG A 2 -32.26 6.23 -16.43
C ARG A 2 -31.65 4.85 -16.27
N TRP A 3 -32.38 3.79 -16.64
CA TRP A 3 -31.84 2.44 -16.59
C TRP A 3 -30.62 2.29 -17.51
N ARG A 4 -29.64 1.50 -17.07
CA ARG A 4 -28.47 1.12 -17.86
C ARG A 4 -27.82 -0.16 -17.37
N ALA A 5 -27.16 -0.90 -18.25
CA ALA A 5 -26.41 -2.12 -17.95
C ALA A 5 -25.09 -2.17 -18.74
N GLN A 6 -24.12 -2.95 -18.27
CA GLN A 6 -22.77 -3.05 -18.88
C GLN A 6 -22.07 -1.69 -19.02
N HIS A 7 -22.41 -0.76 -18.13
CA HIS A 7 -21.79 0.54 -17.99
C HIS A 7 -20.60 0.44 -17.02
N THR A 8 -19.90 1.55 -16.87
CA THR A 8 -18.78 1.67 -15.94
C THR A 8 -19.07 2.73 -14.89
N THR A 9 -18.52 2.53 -13.68
CA THR A 9 -18.47 3.56 -12.66
C THR A 9 -17.08 3.69 -12.07
N ALA A 10 -16.73 4.91 -11.67
CA ALA A 10 -15.42 5.23 -11.12
C ALA A 10 -15.54 6.32 -10.05
N VAL A 11 -14.94 6.09 -8.88
CA VAL A 11 -14.90 7.08 -7.79
C VAL A 11 -13.67 7.98 -7.99
N VAL A 12 -13.90 9.29 -8.04
CA VAL A 12 -12.84 10.30 -8.06
C VAL A 12 -13.21 11.40 -7.06
N GLY A 13 -12.39 11.56 -6.01
CA GLY A 13 -12.70 12.46 -4.91
C GLY A 13 -14.01 12.08 -4.22
N GLU A 14 -14.94 13.03 -4.15
CA GLU A 14 -16.25 12.88 -3.50
C GLU A 14 -17.38 12.56 -4.49
N ALA A 15 -17.05 12.12 -5.71
CA ALA A 15 -18.02 11.82 -6.74
C ALA A 15 -17.81 10.43 -7.34
N LEU A 16 -18.91 9.71 -7.55
CA LEU A 16 -18.97 8.50 -8.36
C LEU A 16 -19.45 8.88 -9.76
N TYR A 17 -18.57 8.75 -10.75
CA TYR A 17 -18.88 9.00 -12.15
C TYR A 17 -19.41 7.73 -12.81
N CYS A 18 -20.41 7.86 -13.68
CA CYS A 18 -21.04 6.77 -14.40
C CYS A 18 -21.14 7.09 -15.90
N TRP A 19 -20.61 6.21 -16.74
CA TRP A 19 -20.59 6.41 -18.18
C TRP A 19 -20.74 5.09 -18.97
N GLY A 20 -21.30 5.20 -20.17
CA GLY A 20 -21.48 4.10 -21.11
C GLY A 20 -22.62 3.15 -20.73
N GLY A 21 -22.54 1.94 -21.28
CA GLY A 21 -23.52 0.87 -21.15
C GLY A 21 -24.64 0.91 -22.18
N ASP A 22 -25.40 -0.18 -22.20
CA ASP A 22 -26.68 -0.24 -22.90
C ASP A 22 -27.70 0.53 -22.07
N GLN A 23 -28.43 1.44 -22.70
CA GLN A 23 -29.30 2.39 -22.02
C GLN A 23 -30.39 2.91 -22.95
N GLU A 24 -31.44 3.48 -22.34
CA GLU A 24 -32.55 4.07 -23.08
C GLU A 24 -32.08 5.16 -24.06
N GLY A 25 -32.53 5.08 -25.31
CA GLY A 25 -32.20 6.05 -26.36
C GLY A 25 -30.87 5.78 -27.07
N LEU A 26 -30.12 4.75 -26.67
CA LEU A 26 -28.96 4.29 -27.43
C LEU A 26 -29.41 3.62 -28.73
N VAL A 27 -28.89 4.11 -29.86
CA VAL A 27 -29.17 3.54 -31.19
C VAL A 27 -28.09 2.53 -31.56
N ARG A 28 -28.51 1.34 -32.01
CA ARG A 28 -27.63 0.26 -32.51
C ARG A 28 -27.02 0.61 -33.87
N SER A 29 -26.05 1.52 -33.87
CA SER A 29 -25.31 2.01 -35.04
C SER A 29 -23.85 2.23 -34.69
N HIS A 30 -22.94 2.15 -35.67
CA HIS A 30 -21.51 2.40 -35.43
C HIS A 30 -21.27 3.80 -34.87
N ASP A 31 -21.72 4.81 -35.60
CA ASP A 31 -21.63 6.22 -35.23
C ASP A 31 -22.80 6.98 -35.84
N SER A 32 -23.47 7.81 -35.04
CA SER A 32 -24.57 8.66 -35.47
C SER A 32 -24.72 9.86 -34.54
N PRO A 33 -25.29 10.98 -34.99
CA PRO A 33 -25.54 12.14 -34.15
C PRO A 33 -26.34 11.79 -32.88
N THR A 34 -27.36 10.94 -33.01
CA THR A 34 -28.19 10.47 -31.87
C THR A 34 -27.37 9.68 -30.86
N LYS A 35 -26.50 8.77 -31.33
CA LYS A 35 -25.61 8.01 -30.45
C LYS A 35 -24.62 8.91 -29.72
N ARG A 36 -23.97 9.83 -30.45
CA ARG A 36 -23.04 10.80 -29.87
C ARG A 36 -23.73 11.70 -28.85
N GLN A 37 -24.97 12.11 -29.11
CA GLN A 37 -25.77 12.85 -28.14
C GLN A 37 -26.00 12.04 -26.87
N CYS A 38 -26.36 10.76 -26.99
CA CYS A 38 -26.59 9.84 -25.87
C CYS A 38 -25.34 9.63 -24.99
N THR A 39 -24.14 9.70 -25.57
CA THR A 39 -22.86 9.48 -24.86
C THR A 39 -22.09 10.77 -24.55
N SER A 40 -22.66 11.94 -24.87
CA SER A 40 -22.02 13.25 -24.70
C SER A 40 -22.06 13.80 -23.28
N ALA A 41 -22.75 13.13 -22.36
CA ALA A 41 -22.82 13.52 -20.95
C ALA A 41 -22.24 12.42 -20.05
N ILE A 42 -21.79 12.82 -18.87
CA ILE A 42 -21.43 11.92 -17.79
C ILE A 42 -22.33 12.18 -16.59
N ASP A 43 -22.81 11.11 -15.98
CA ASP A 43 -23.58 11.20 -14.75
C ASP A 43 -22.63 11.12 -13.55
N ALA A 44 -22.84 11.97 -12.55
CA ALA A 44 -22.03 12.02 -11.34
C ALA A 44 -22.94 11.99 -10.11
N PHE A 45 -22.70 11.01 -9.23
CA PHE A 45 -23.34 10.87 -7.94
C PHE A 45 -22.44 11.47 -6.87
N ASN A 46 -22.92 12.49 -6.17
CA ASN A 46 -22.18 13.10 -5.09
C ASN A 46 -22.26 12.22 -3.84
N LEU A 47 -21.13 11.70 -3.38
CA LEU A 47 -21.04 10.73 -2.27
C LEU A 47 -21.31 11.36 -0.89
N LEU A 48 -21.44 12.69 -0.78
CA LEU A 48 -21.75 13.38 0.48
C LEU A 48 -23.22 13.80 0.60
N SER A 49 -23.94 13.90 -0.51
CA SER A 49 -25.34 14.33 -0.55
C SER A 49 -26.29 13.28 -1.12
N GLY A 50 -25.77 12.30 -1.87
CA GLY A 50 -26.57 11.27 -2.52
C GLY A 50 -27.32 11.78 -3.75
N VAL A 51 -26.91 12.91 -4.30
CA VAL A 51 -27.59 13.55 -5.43
C VAL A 51 -26.87 13.22 -6.73
N TRP A 52 -27.63 12.74 -7.71
CA TRP A 52 -27.17 12.60 -9.09
C TRP A 52 -27.23 13.94 -9.82
N SER A 53 -26.20 14.21 -10.62
CA SER A 53 -26.17 15.28 -11.60
C SER A 53 -25.68 14.72 -12.94
N SER A 54 -26.08 15.34 -14.05
CA SER A 54 -25.62 14.97 -15.39
C SER A 54 -24.98 16.19 -16.03
N GLN A 55 -23.76 16.04 -16.52
CA GLN A 55 -22.98 17.16 -17.06
C GLN A 55 -22.51 16.85 -18.48
N PRO A 56 -22.65 17.78 -19.42
CA PRO A 56 -22.10 17.61 -20.76
C PRO A 56 -20.57 17.55 -20.69
N THR A 57 -20.00 16.64 -21.46
CA THR A 57 -18.56 16.48 -21.62
C THR A 57 -18.08 17.21 -22.89
N ARG A 58 -16.80 17.57 -22.90
CA ARG A 58 -16.12 18.23 -24.03
C ARG A 58 -15.20 17.23 -24.73
N GLY A 59 -14.89 17.49 -26.00
CA GLY A 59 -14.11 16.57 -26.82
C GLY A 59 -14.98 15.45 -27.40
N THR A 60 -14.35 14.34 -27.75
CA THR A 60 -15.01 13.21 -28.41
C THR A 60 -14.99 11.99 -27.50
N PRO A 61 -16.12 11.61 -26.88
CA PRO A 61 -16.23 10.36 -26.14
C PRO A 61 -15.96 9.15 -27.05
N PRO A 62 -15.46 8.02 -26.49
CA PRO A 62 -15.23 6.81 -27.26
C PRO A 62 -16.53 6.22 -27.84
N LEU A 63 -16.40 5.52 -28.97
CA LEU A 63 -17.52 4.80 -29.60
C LEU A 63 -17.77 3.41 -29.00
N GLY A 64 -16.73 2.78 -28.45
CA GLY A 64 -16.88 1.59 -27.61
C GLY A 64 -17.47 2.03 -26.28
N ILE A 65 -18.72 1.61 -26.02
CA ILE A 65 -19.54 2.16 -24.93
C ILE A 65 -20.11 1.08 -24.03
N ILE A 66 -20.30 -0.15 -24.53
CA ILE A 66 -20.88 -1.28 -23.81
C ILE A 66 -19.77 -2.25 -23.39
N GLY A 67 -19.73 -2.62 -22.12
CA GLY A 67 -18.69 -3.52 -21.59
C GLY A 67 -17.29 -2.92 -21.69
N VAL A 68 -17.19 -1.59 -21.54
CA VAL A 68 -15.92 -0.85 -21.48
C VAL A 68 -15.25 -1.18 -20.15
N SER A 69 -13.92 -1.23 -20.12
CA SER A 69 -13.18 -1.32 -18.86
C SER A 69 -12.71 0.08 -18.45
N CYS A 70 -12.75 0.41 -17.15
CA CYS A 70 -12.26 1.68 -16.64
C CYS A 70 -11.42 1.55 -15.38
N THR A 71 -10.54 2.54 -15.15
CA THR A 71 -9.80 2.69 -13.89
C THR A 71 -9.44 4.16 -13.67
N THR A 72 -9.01 4.53 -12.46
CA THR A 72 -8.76 5.93 -12.09
C THR A 72 -7.30 6.15 -11.70
N ILE A 73 -6.75 7.28 -12.14
CA ILE A 73 -5.46 7.79 -11.65
C ILE A 73 -5.63 9.28 -11.36
N ASN A 74 -5.43 9.67 -10.11
CA ASN A 74 -5.66 11.04 -9.65
C ASN A 74 -7.07 11.50 -10.04
N ASN A 75 -7.17 12.61 -10.78
CA ASN A 75 -8.45 13.18 -11.23
C ASN A 75 -8.90 12.68 -12.61
N ASN A 76 -8.25 11.66 -13.16
CA ASN A 76 -8.52 11.17 -14.50
C ASN A 76 -9.16 9.77 -14.44
N ILE A 77 -10.15 9.56 -15.29
CA ILE A 77 -10.74 8.24 -15.54
C ILE A 77 -10.28 7.75 -16.91
N TYR A 78 -9.67 6.58 -16.94
CA TYR A 78 -9.21 5.94 -18.17
C TYR A 78 -10.24 4.90 -18.61
N TYR A 79 -10.49 4.83 -19.91
CA TYR A 79 -11.45 3.93 -20.53
C TYR A 79 -10.78 3.17 -21.67
N PHE A 80 -10.96 1.85 -21.71
CA PHE A 80 -10.41 1.00 -22.73
C PHE A 80 -11.48 0.14 -23.40
N GLY A 81 -11.46 0.13 -24.73
CA GLY A 81 -12.16 -0.83 -25.57
C GLY A 81 -13.69 -0.70 -25.56
N GLY A 82 -14.36 -1.85 -25.47
CA GLY A 82 -15.83 -1.97 -25.44
C GLY A 82 -16.47 -2.23 -26.81
N TRP A 83 -17.70 -2.75 -26.77
CA TRP A 83 -18.57 -2.91 -27.92
C TRP A 83 -19.31 -1.61 -28.20
N CYS A 84 -19.46 -1.25 -29.47
CA CYS A 84 -20.15 -0.01 -29.83
C CYS A 84 -21.66 -0.19 -30.03
N GLY A 85 -22.22 -1.38 -29.82
CA GLY A 85 -23.68 -1.57 -29.90
C GLY A 85 -24.22 -1.93 -31.28
N HIS A 86 -23.37 -2.30 -32.23
CA HIS A 86 -23.81 -2.93 -33.50
C HIS A 86 -22.84 -4.05 -33.90
N ASP A 87 -23.40 -5.10 -34.50
CA ASP A 87 -22.70 -6.27 -35.05
C ASP A 87 -21.57 -6.76 -34.11
N THR A 88 -20.43 -7.14 -34.69
CA THR A 88 -19.21 -7.53 -33.96
C THR A 88 -18.22 -6.36 -33.85
N CYS A 89 -18.70 -5.11 -33.79
CA CYS A 89 -17.81 -3.95 -33.79
C CYS A 89 -17.33 -3.58 -32.37
N TYR A 90 -16.15 -4.10 -32.03
CA TYR A 90 -15.43 -3.78 -30.80
C TYR A 90 -14.32 -2.76 -31.04
N HIS A 91 -13.92 -2.08 -29.98
CA HIS A 91 -12.87 -1.08 -29.97
C HIS A 91 -11.69 -1.51 -29.09
N ASN A 92 -10.56 -0.85 -29.28
CA ASN A 92 -9.35 -0.93 -28.45
C ASN A 92 -8.78 0.46 -28.16
N SER A 93 -9.57 1.51 -28.40
CA SER A 93 -9.14 2.88 -28.10
C SER A 93 -8.94 3.05 -26.60
N LEU A 94 -7.86 3.73 -26.22
CA LEU A 94 -7.61 4.18 -24.86
C LEU A 94 -7.94 5.67 -24.78
N ASN A 95 -8.88 6.02 -23.90
CA ASN A 95 -9.34 7.38 -23.70
C ASN A 95 -9.19 7.77 -22.24
N CYS A 96 -9.03 9.06 -22.00
CA CYS A 96 -8.95 9.65 -20.68
C CYS A 96 -10.00 10.76 -20.57
N LEU A 97 -10.74 10.78 -19.47
CA LEU A 97 -11.63 11.87 -19.08
C LEU A 97 -11.03 12.57 -17.87
N ASP A 98 -10.71 13.85 -18.01
CA ASP A 98 -10.37 14.72 -16.89
C ASP A 98 -11.66 15.12 -16.17
N THR A 99 -11.79 14.72 -14.90
CA THR A 99 -13.00 14.97 -14.11
C THR A 99 -13.16 16.41 -13.65
N LEU A 100 -12.09 17.22 -13.65
CA LEU A 100 -12.15 18.64 -13.30
C LEU A 100 -12.70 19.48 -14.46
N THR A 101 -12.31 19.14 -15.70
CA THR A 101 -12.70 19.89 -16.90
C THR A 101 -13.81 19.22 -17.71
N LEU A 102 -14.13 17.96 -17.39
CA LEU A 102 -15.02 17.07 -18.14
C LEU A 102 -14.63 16.96 -19.61
N GLN A 103 -13.32 16.97 -19.90
CA GLN A 103 -12.78 16.93 -21.25
C GLN A 103 -12.21 15.55 -21.56
N TRP A 104 -12.66 14.97 -22.67
CA TRP A 104 -12.13 13.73 -23.24
C TRP A 104 -10.83 13.99 -24.00
N LYS A 105 -9.87 13.09 -23.81
CA LYS A 105 -8.63 13.00 -24.57
C LYS A 105 -8.43 11.56 -25.05
N GLU A 106 -8.36 11.39 -26.36
CA GLU A 106 -7.92 10.12 -26.95
C GLU A 106 -6.40 9.97 -26.75
N LEU A 107 -5.97 8.88 -26.11
CA LEU A 107 -4.58 8.54 -25.90
C LEU A 107 -4.09 7.54 -26.94
N GLN A 108 -4.95 6.59 -27.32
CA GLN A 108 -4.71 5.64 -28.40
C GLN A 108 -5.96 5.48 -29.24
N SER A 109 -5.82 5.68 -30.54
CA SER A 109 -6.92 5.53 -31.49
C SER A 109 -7.25 4.07 -31.72
N THR A 110 -8.52 3.77 -32.02
CA THR A 110 -8.94 2.40 -32.33
C THR A 110 -8.36 1.84 -33.64
N ASN A 111 -7.76 2.70 -34.46
CA ASN A 111 -7.05 2.30 -35.68
C ASN A 111 -5.66 1.74 -35.38
N ASN A 112 -5.16 1.92 -34.16
CA ASN A 112 -3.93 1.29 -33.73
C ASN A 112 -4.19 -0.18 -33.41
N ASN A 113 -3.60 -1.10 -34.17
CA ASN A 113 -3.75 -2.55 -33.99
C ASN A 113 -2.68 -3.15 -33.04
N SER A 114 -1.99 -2.33 -32.24
CA SER A 114 -1.02 -2.80 -31.24
C SER A 114 -1.62 -3.68 -30.14
N VAL A 115 -2.94 -3.66 -29.94
CA VAL A 115 -3.65 -4.51 -28.97
C VAL A 115 -4.99 -4.92 -29.55
N THR A 116 -5.51 -6.09 -29.18
CA THR A 116 -6.77 -6.61 -29.75
C THR A 116 -7.99 -5.75 -29.35
N LYS A 117 -8.92 -5.54 -30.29
CA LYS A 117 -10.23 -4.91 -30.06
C LYS A 117 -11.11 -5.82 -29.21
N ARG A 118 -11.48 -5.35 -28.02
CA ARG A 118 -12.19 -6.18 -27.04
C ARG A 118 -12.98 -5.38 -26.02
N GLY A 119 -13.95 -6.05 -25.38
CA GLY A 119 -14.74 -5.54 -24.27
C GLY A 119 -15.01 -6.64 -23.26
N LEU A 120 -15.73 -6.33 -22.17
CA LEU A 120 -16.02 -7.26 -21.07
C LEU A 120 -14.76 -7.88 -20.45
N GLY A 121 -13.63 -7.17 -20.54
CA GLY A 121 -12.38 -7.50 -19.87
C GLY A 121 -12.16 -6.62 -18.63
N GLY A 122 -10.96 -6.71 -18.07
CA GLY A 122 -10.55 -5.94 -16.90
C GLY A 122 -9.52 -4.86 -17.24
N MET A 123 -9.59 -3.71 -16.57
CA MET A 123 -8.51 -2.72 -16.59
C MET A 123 -8.22 -2.25 -15.16
N ILE A 124 -6.93 -2.20 -14.80
CA ILE A 124 -6.50 -1.87 -13.45
C ILE A 124 -5.19 -1.07 -13.49
N VAL A 125 -5.03 -0.15 -12.53
CA VAL A 125 -3.78 0.59 -12.36
C VAL A 125 -2.79 -0.19 -11.49
N MET A 126 -1.59 -0.40 -12.02
CA MET A 126 -0.51 -1.12 -11.36
C MET A 126 0.79 -0.31 -11.40
N GLY A 127 1.68 -0.53 -10.44
CA GLY A 127 3.02 0.08 -10.41
C GLY A 127 3.74 -0.24 -9.10
N SER A 128 5.06 -0.38 -9.12
CA SER A 128 5.85 -0.47 -7.90
C SER A 128 5.96 0.91 -7.23
N GLU A 129 6.18 0.91 -5.91
CA GLU A 129 6.50 2.15 -5.21
C GLU A 129 7.69 2.87 -5.87
N GLY A 130 7.50 4.14 -6.22
CA GLY A 130 8.51 4.95 -6.91
C GLY A 130 8.54 4.84 -8.43
N GLU A 131 7.83 3.88 -9.05
CA GLU A 131 7.74 3.74 -10.51
C GLU A 131 6.47 4.41 -11.08
N PRO A 132 6.50 4.86 -12.35
CA PRO A 132 5.33 5.46 -12.98
C PRO A 132 4.19 4.44 -13.07
N GLN A 133 2.98 4.88 -12.71
CA GLN A 133 1.77 4.07 -12.79
C GLN A 133 1.49 3.64 -14.23
N GLN A 134 1.06 2.39 -14.39
CA GLN A 134 0.76 1.75 -15.66
C GLN A 134 -0.67 1.21 -15.66
N LEU A 135 -1.27 1.12 -16.84
CA LEU A 135 -2.59 0.51 -17.01
C LEU A 135 -2.42 -0.92 -17.49
N LEU A 136 -2.89 -1.88 -16.71
CA LEU A 136 -2.92 -3.29 -17.09
C LEU A 136 -4.33 -3.61 -17.59
N VAL A 137 -4.42 -4.13 -18.83
CA VAL A 137 -5.68 -4.57 -19.44
C VAL A 137 -5.61 -6.07 -19.68
N ILE A 138 -6.61 -6.81 -19.21
CA ILE A 138 -6.62 -8.28 -19.24
C ILE A 138 -7.93 -8.79 -19.85
N GLY A 139 -7.82 -9.79 -20.72
CA GLY A 139 -8.90 -10.65 -21.19
C GLY A 139 -10.04 -9.93 -21.90
N GLY A 140 -11.22 -10.57 -21.90
CA GLY A 140 -12.44 -10.06 -22.51
C GLY A 140 -12.85 -10.81 -23.77
N VAL A 141 -13.86 -10.27 -24.45
CA VAL A 141 -14.43 -10.78 -25.71
C VAL A 141 -13.94 -9.93 -26.87
N ALA A 142 -13.49 -10.59 -27.94
CA ALA A 142 -12.98 -9.98 -29.16
C ALA A 142 -13.57 -10.62 -30.42
N PRO A 143 -13.77 -9.87 -31.51
CA PRO A 143 -14.03 -10.44 -32.83
C PRO A 143 -12.83 -11.23 -33.35
N ILE A 144 -13.08 -12.40 -33.95
CA ILE A 144 -12.04 -13.28 -34.52
C ILE A 144 -11.15 -12.53 -35.52
N SER A 145 -11.74 -11.64 -36.32
CA SER A 145 -11.04 -10.84 -37.34
C SER A 145 -10.06 -9.81 -36.79
N THR A 146 -10.13 -9.51 -35.49
CA THR A 146 -9.35 -8.44 -34.84
C THR A 146 -8.27 -8.95 -33.90
N ILE A 147 -8.13 -10.27 -33.76
CA ILE A 147 -7.15 -10.90 -32.87
C ILE A 147 -5.74 -10.56 -33.36
N THR A 148 -4.97 -9.90 -32.52
CA THR A 148 -3.54 -9.76 -32.73
C THR A 148 -2.86 -11.08 -32.34
N GLN A 149 -2.09 -11.68 -33.26
CA GLN A 149 -1.46 -12.98 -33.03
C GLN A 149 -0.27 -12.86 -32.06
N TYR A 150 -0.55 -12.97 -30.76
CA TYR A 150 0.47 -13.19 -29.74
C TYR A 150 0.48 -14.66 -29.35
N HIS A 151 1.58 -15.36 -29.68
CA HIS A 151 1.69 -16.80 -29.45
C HIS A 151 1.57 -17.23 -27.98
N GLN A 152 1.75 -16.31 -27.02
CA GLN A 152 1.63 -16.61 -25.58
C GLN A 152 0.21 -16.49 -25.02
N PHE A 153 -0.73 -15.91 -25.77
CA PHE A 153 -2.11 -15.74 -25.32
C PHE A 153 -3.04 -16.67 -26.09
N GLU A 154 -4.03 -17.19 -25.38
CA GLU A 154 -5.01 -18.13 -25.88
C GLU A 154 -6.30 -17.41 -26.25
N CYS A 155 -7.02 -17.97 -27.21
CA CYS A 155 -8.33 -17.50 -27.64
C CYS A 155 -9.26 -18.70 -27.84
N ASN A 156 -10.43 -18.66 -27.22
CA ASN A 156 -11.44 -19.73 -27.33
C ASN A 156 -12.70 -19.17 -28.00
N LYS A 157 -13.18 -19.84 -29.04
CA LYS A 157 -14.41 -19.45 -29.75
C LYS A 157 -15.62 -19.59 -28.83
N MET A 158 -16.45 -18.56 -28.78
CA MET A 158 -17.65 -18.56 -27.96
C MET A 158 -18.80 -19.33 -28.63
N THR A 159 -19.64 -19.97 -27.83
CA THR A 159 -20.77 -20.76 -28.33
C THR A 159 -21.92 -19.86 -28.74
N GLY A 160 -22.49 -20.06 -29.92
CA GLY A 160 -23.63 -19.26 -30.38
C GLY A 160 -23.27 -17.83 -30.81
N ALA A 161 -21.98 -17.51 -30.91
CA ALA A 161 -21.45 -16.27 -31.47
C ALA A 161 -20.27 -16.61 -32.37
N ASP A 162 -20.56 -17.08 -33.60
CA ASP A 162 -19.59 -17.70 -34.52
C ASP A 162 -18.37 -16.82 -34.85
N ASP A 163 -18.50 -15.50 -34.67
CA ASP A 163 -17.48 -14.49 -34.95
C ASP A 163 -16.75 -13.94 -33.72
N LEU A 164 -17.04 -14.44 -32.51
CA LEU A 164 -16.46 -13.95 -31.25
C LEU A 164 -15.58 -15.00 -30.54
N VAL A 165 -14.54 -14.51 -29.87
CA VAL A 165 -13.67 -15.30 -28.99
C VAL A 165 -13.56 -14.64 -27.62
N SER A 166 -13.44 -15.45 -26.58
CA SER A 166 -12.81 -15.01 -25.34
C SER A 166 -11.30 -15.05 -25.50
N THR A 167 -10.58 -14.13 -24.87
CA THR A 167 -9.11 -14.10 -24.84
C THR A 167 -8.59 -13.96 -23.41
N ASN A 168 -7.35 -14.40 -23.16
CA ASN A 168 -6.61 -14.05 -21.94
C ASN A 168 -5.47 -13.05 -22.22
N GLU A 169 -5.55 -12.31 -23.33
CA GLU A 169 -4.56 -11.28 -23.69
C GLU A 169 -4.35 -10.27 -22.56
N GLN A 170 -3.07 -9.99 -22.28
CA GLN A 170 -2.64 -9.04 -21.26
C GLN A 170 -1.78 -7.96 -21.93
N ASN A 171 -2.09 -6.70 -21.71
CA ASN A 171 -1.30 -5.58 -22.22
C ASN A 171 -1.08 -4.54 -21.12
N ILE A 172 0.11 -3.95 -21.11
CA ILE A 172 0.47 -2.87 -20.20
C ILE A 172 0.61 -1.59 -21.02
N TYR A 173 -0.11 -0.55 -20.64
CA TYR A 173 0.08 0.80 -21.18
C TYR A 173 0.94 1.62 -20.23
N ASN A 174 2.09 2.08 -20.71
CA ASN A 174 2.94 2.98 -19.96
C ASN A 174 2.51 4.42 -20.24
N LEU A 175 2.02 5.12 -19.20
CA LEU A 175 1.51 6.49 -19.33
C LEU A 175 2.61 7.51 -19.65
N SER A 176 3.86 7.27 -19.22
CA SER A 176 4.99 8.16 -19.45
C SER A 176 5.49 8.08 -20.90
N SER A 177 5.60 6.87 -21.46
CA SER A 177 6.03 6.69 -22.85
C SER A 177 4.88 6.76 -23.86
N GLY A 178 3.64 6.57 -23.41
CA GLY A 178 2.46 6.51 -24.25
C GLY A 178 2.40 5.27 -25.14
N GLN A 179 3.09 4.18 -24.77
CA GLN A 179 3.22 2.96 -25.56
C GLN A 179 2.61 1.74 -24.85
N TRP A 180 2.11 0.80 -25.66
CA TRP A 180 1.73 -0.53 -25.20
C TRP A 180 2.96 -1.44 -25.16
N THR A 181 3.06 -2.21 -24.09
CA THR A 181 4.01 -3.32 -23.94
C THR A 181 3.25 -4.60 -23.65
N ILE A 182 3.84 -5.71 -24.09
CA ILE A 182 3.33 -7.04 -23.79
C ILE A 182 4.13 -7.54 -22.58
N PRO A 183 3.47 -7.89 -21.47
CA PRO A 183 4.15 -8.43 -20.31
C PRO A 183 4.60 -9.88 -20.57
N SER A 184 5.62 -10.29 -19.82
CA SER A 184 5.90 -11.72 -19.62
C SER A 184 4.88 -12.29 -18.65
N VAL A 185 4.39 -13.50 -18.89
CA VAL A 185 3.42 -14.17 -18.01
C VAL A 185 4.05 -15.40 -17.39
N SER A 186 3.92 -15.55 -16.07
CA SER A 186 4.36 -16.73 -15.33
C SER A 186 3.27 -17.28 -14.42
N GLY A 187 3.45 -18.52 -13.96
CA GLY A 187 2.51 -19.17 -13.03
C GLY A 187 1.25 -19.71 -13.70
N GLN A 188 0.16 -19.76 -12.94
CA GLN A 188 -1.12 -20.34 -13.34
C GLN A 188 -2.06 -19.27 -13.88
N CYS A 189 -1.75 -18.75 -15.06
CA CYS A 189 -2.56 -17.73 -15.73
C CYS A 189 -4.00 -18.18 -15.93
N CYS A 190 -4.94 -17.22 -15.87
CA CYS A 190 -6.33 -17.49 -16.19
C CYS A 190 -6.49 -17.97 -17.65
N PRO A 191 -7.44 -18.87 -17.93
CA PRO A 191 -7.83 -19.22 -19.29
C PRO A 191 -8.50 -18.02 -19.98
N PRO A 192 -8.78 -18.09 -21.29
CA PRO A 192 -9.59 -17.07 -21.96
C PRO A 192 -10.93 -16.83 -21.27
N THR A 193 -11.07 -15.65 -20.64
CA THR A 193 -12.17 -15.33 -19.73
C THR A 193 -12.73 -13.94 -20.05
N SER A 194 -14.03 -13.75 -19.84
CA SER A 194 -14.70 -12.45 -19.95
C SER A 194 -15.75 -12.28 -18.85
N GLY A 195 -16.24 -11.05 -18.61
CA GLY A 195 -17.28 -10.78 -17.62
C GLY A 195 -16.89 -11.13 -16.17
N PHE A 196 -15.59 -11.23 -15.90
CA PHE A 196 -15.00 -11.39 -14.57
C PHE A 196 -14.85 -10.03 -13.89
N ILE A 197 -14.63 -10.05 -12.57
CA ILE A 197 -14.15 -8.87 -11.86
C ILE A 197 -12.64 -8.88 -11.72
N ILE A 198 -12.05 -7.69 -11.68
CA ILE A 198 -10.63 -7.48 -11.38
C ILE A 198 -10.48 -6.30 -10.41
N GLU A 199 -9.72 -6.49 -9.34
CA GLU A 199 -9.58 -5.49 -8.29
C GLU A 199 -8.16 -5.38 -7.78
N LYS A 200 -7.81 -4.18 -7.31
CA LYS A 200 -6.48 -3.84 -6.81
C LYS A 200 -6.40 -4.10 -5.32
N ILE A 201 -5.55 -5.04 -4.90
CA ILE A 201 -5.27 -5.26 -3.48
C ILE A 201 -4.28 -4.22 -2.98
N ASN A 202 -3.18 -4.02 -3.70
CA ASN A 202 -2.15 -3.03 -3.39
C ASN A 202 -1.46 -2.55 -4.67
N HIS A 203 -0.35 -1.82 -4.55
CA HIS A 203 0.32 -1.18 -5.69
C HIS A 203 0.74 -2.16 -6.82
N ASN A 204 1.14 -3.39 -6.47
CA ASN A 204 1.62 -4.40 -7.43
C ASN A 204 0.81 -5.70 -7.46
N LYS A 205 -0.18 -5.88 -6.59
CA LYS A 205 -0.98 -7.10 -6.48
C LYS A 205 -2.46 -6.84 -6.73
N GLY A 206 -3.10 -7.74 -7.47
CA GLY A 206 -4.53 -7.73 -7.70
C GLY A 206 -5.17 -9.11 -7.62
N ILE A 207 -6.49 -9.12 -7.69
CA ILE A 207 -7.34 -10.31 -7.61
C ILE A 207 -8.31 -10.30 -8.79
N MET A 208 -8.58 -11.48 -9.35
CA MET A 208 -9.57 -11.72 -10.37
C MET A 208 -10.50 -12.85 -9.89
N TYR A 209 -11.80 -12.68 -10.08
CA TYR A 209 -12.80 -13.68 -9.66
C TYR A 209 -13.88 -13.88 -10.72
N GLY A 210 -14.22 -15.15 -10.93
CA GLY A 210 -15.34 -15.58 -11.75
C GLY A 210 -15.19 -15.23 -13.22
N GLY A 211 -16.31 -14.84 -13.85
CA GLY A 211 -16.42 -14.62 -15.28
C GLY A 211 -16.89 -15.85 -16.03
N ALA A 212 -16.84 -15.81 -17.35
CA ALA A 212 -17.20 -16.89 -18.25
C ALA A 212 -16.00 -17.41 -19.02
N VAL A 213 -15.82 -18.73 -18.94
CA VAL A 213 -14.79 -19.50 -19.63
C VAL A 213 -15.45 -20.41 -20.66
N THR A 214 -14.75 -20.70 -21.74
CA THR A 214 -15.22 -21.68 -22.72
C THR A 214 -14.48 -22.98 -22.54
N ASP A 215 -15.22 -24.06 -22.25
CA ASP A 215 -14.72 -25.43 -22.19
C ASP A 215 -15.49 -26.27 -23.21
N SER A 216 -14.77 -27.01 -24.06
CA SER A 216 -15.34 -27.94 -25.04
C SER A 216 -16.40 -27.32 -25.95
N GLY A 217 -16.26 -26.01 -26.24
CA GLY A 217 -17.19 -25.26 -27.07
C GLY A 217 -18.50 -24.90 -26.36
N ILE A 218 -18.55 -24.87 -25.03
CA ILE A 218 -19.65 -24.36 -24.21
C ILE A 218 -19.09 -23.25 -23.30
N THR A 219 -19.68 -22.06 -23.37
CA THR A 219 -19.33 -20.95 -22.48
C THR A 219 -20.12 -21.06 -21.17
N ILE A 220 -19.41 -21.19 -20.05
CA ILE A 220 -19.99 -21.35 -18.71
C ILE A 220 -19.37 -20.37 -17.70
N PRO A 221 -20.15 -19.88 -16.71
CA PRO A 221 -19.59 -19.15 -15.59
C PRO A 221 -18.61 -20.00 -14.78
N THR A 222 -17.56 -19.38 -14.25
CA THR A 222 -16.58 -19.98 -13.35
C THR A 222 -16.65 -19.36 -11.95
N ASN A 223 -16.11 -20.06 -10.96
CA ASN A 223 -15.85 -19.58 -9.60
C ASN A 223 -14.36 -19.53 -9.28
N SER A 224 -13.48 -19.65 -10.28
CA SER A 224 -12.04 -19.55 -10.08
C SER A 224 -11.66 -18.17 -9.55
N ILE A 225 -10.76 -18.16 -8.55
CA ILE A 225 -10.14 -16.94 -8.02
C ILE A 225 -8.66 -17.01 -8.37
N TYR A 226 -8.17 -15.94 -8.96
CA TYR A 226 -6.77 -15.78 -9.31
C TYR A 226 -6.18 -14.58 -8.60
N LEU A 227 -4.96 -14.73 -8.10
CA LEU A 227 -4.12 -13.62 -7.67
C LEU A 227 -3.09 -13.36 -8.75
N PHE A 228 -2.76 -12.09 -8.94
CA PHE A 228 -1.66 -11.72 -9.82
C PHE A 228 -0.80 -10.65 -9.18
N GLN A 229 0.50 -10.71 -9.47
CA GLN A 229 1.46 -9.73 -9.02
C GLN A 229 2.32 -9.26 -10.19
N LEU A 230 2.43 -7.94 -10.36
CA LEU A 230 3.25 -7.29 -11.38
C LEU A 230 4.63 -6.95 -10.82
N SER A 231 5.69 -7.46 -11.44
CA SER A 231 7.07 -7.11 -11.13
C SER A 231 7.88 -7.00 -12.42
N HIS A 232 8.52 -5.85 -12.67
CA HIS A 232 9.39 -5.63 -13.83
C HIS A 232 8.79 -6.10 -15.18
N ASN A 233 7.57 -5.68 -15.50
CA ASN A 233 6.84 -6.07 -16.72
C ASN A 233 6.55 -7.59 -16.83
N THR A 234 6.66 -8.32 -15.73
CA THR A 234 6.26 -9.73 -15.60
C THR A 234 5.05 -9.84 -14.68
N ILE A 235 4.02 -10.56 -15.11
CA ILE A 235 2.82 -10.82 -14.31
C ILE A 235 2.87 -12.27 -13.87
N ASN A 236 3.03 -12.47 -12.56
CA ASN A 236 2.97 -13.79 -11.96
C ASN A 236 1.55 -14.08 -11.48
N TRP A 237 0.96 -15.17 -11.99
CA TRP A 237 -0.40 -15.61 -11.67
C TRP A 237 -0.40 -16.81 -10.73
N GLU A 238 -1.33 -16.80 -9.78
CA GLU A 238 -1.59 -17.89 -8.85
C GLU A 238 -3.09 -18.18 -8.83
N SER A 239 -3.47 -19.44 -9.10
CA SER A 239 -4.85 -19.88 -8.94
C SER A 239 -5.06 -20.32 -7.49
N LEU A 240 -6.02 -19.69 -6.81
CA LEU A 240 -6.43 -20.19 -5.51
C LEU A 240 -7.16 -21.51 -5.67
N LYS A 241 -6.81 -22.48 -4.81
CA LYS A 241 -7.44 -23.80 -4.80
C LYS A 241 -8.44 -23.89 -3.67
N GLN A 242 -9.49 -24.68 -3.89
CA GLN A 242 -10.59 -24.94 -2.96
C GLN A 242 -10.18 -25.52 -1.59
N GLY A 243 -8.89 -25.88 -1.38
CA GLY A 243 -8.44 -26.73 -0.29
C GLY A 243 -8.10 -26.06 1.04
N VAL A 244 -8.29 -24.74 1.22
CA VAL A 244 -7.88 -24.05 2.46
C VAL A 244 -8.89 -22.96 2.81
N ILE A 245 -10.09 -23.29 3.31
CA ILE A 245 -11.04 -22.27 3.76
C ILE A 245 -11.54 -22.59 5.16
N PRO A 246 -11.22 -21.75 6.15
CA PRO A 246 -11.90 -21.75 7.43
C PRO A 246 -13.24 -21.03 7.30
N ASN A 247 -14.29 -21.72 7.75
CA ASN A 247 -15.69 -21.30 7.94
C ASN A 247 -16.67 -21.54 6.77
N ASP A 248 -17.74 -22.24 7.13
CA ASP A 248 -18.91 -22.74 6.37
C ASP A 248 -18.66 -23.77 5.24
N GLY A 249 -17.42 -24.00 4.83
CA GLY A 249 -17.02 -25.18 4.05
C GLY A 249 -17.45 -25.24 2.58
N LEU A 250 -17.99 -24.16 1.99
CA LEU A 250 -18.40 -24.11 0.59
C LEU A 250 -17.74 -22.95 -0.17
N TRP A 251 -17.01 -23.30 -1.23
CA TRP A 251 -16.42 -22.37 -2.20
C TRP A 251 -17.47 -21.43 -2.81
N PRO A 252 -17.12 -20.19 -3.20
CA PRO A 252 -18.07 -19.27 -3.83
C PRO A 252 -18.69 -19.88 -5.08
N LYS A 253 -19.96 -19.56 -5.32
CA LYS A 253 -20.68 -20.04 -6.50
C LYS A 253 -20.12 -19.44 -7.78
N GLU A 254 -20.19 -20.19 -8.87
CA GLU A 254 -19.84 -19.73 -10.22
C GLU A 254 -20.71 -18.54 -10.65
N ARG A 255 -20.08 -17.52 -11.22
CA ARG A 255 -20.76 -16.29 -11.61
C ARG A 255 -20.04 -15.50 -12.69
N GLU A 256 -20.80 -14.90 -13.61
CA GLU A 256 -20.33 -13.89 -14.56
C GLU A 256 -21.12 -12.58 -14.42
N GLY A 257 -20.57 -11.47 -14.90
CA GLY A 257 -21.26 -10.17 -14.90
C GLY A 257 -21.65 -9.68 -13.50
N HIS A 258 -20.92 -10.14 -12.48
CA HIS A 258 -21.04 -9.63 -11.12
C HIS A 258 -20.21 -8.36 -10.97
N ALA A 259 -20.41 -7.65 -9.86
CA ALA A 259 -19.67 -6.44 -9.55
C ALA A 259 -18.91 -6.60 -8.24
N SER A 260 -17.82 -5.85 -8.12
CA SER A 260 -16.97 -5.86 -6.94
C SER A 260 -16.48 -4.47 -6.57
N THR A 261 -15.94 -4.38 -5.36
CA THR A 261 -15.12 -3.26 -4.94
C THR A 261 -14.23 -3.69 -3.78
N ILE A 262 -13.12 -2.98 -3.57
CA ILE A 262 -12.25 -3.18 -2.40
C ILE A 262 -12.65 -2.18 -1.31
N ILE A 263 -12.74 -2.67 -0.07
CA ILE A 263 -12.91 -1.83 1.12
C ILE A 263 -11.68 -1.97 2.03
N ASN A 264 -11.16 -0.83 2.48
CA ASN A 264 -10.00 -0.74 3.36
C ASN A 264 -10.43 -0.11 4.70
N GLY A 265 -11.33 -0.80 5.43
CA GLY A 265 -11.81 -0.35 6.76
C GLY A 265 -10.77 -0.56 7.87
N VAL A 266 -11.23 -0.75 9.11
CA VAL A 266 -10.37 -1.08 10.27
C VAL A 266 -9.62 -2.40 10.16
N SER A 267 -9.99 -3.28 9.22
CA SER A 267 -9.20 -4.50 8.95
C SER A 267 -7.81 -4.13 8.44
N THR A 268 -6.79 -4.84 8.91
CA THR A 268 -5.41 -4.70 8.40
C THR A 268 -5.28 -5.20 6.95
N SER A 269 -6.27 -5.93 6.44
CA SER A 269 -6.34 -6.47 5.09
C SER A 269 -7.42 -5.76 4.24
N PRO A 270 -7.13 -5.42 2.97
CA PRO A 270 -8.17 -5.07 2.01
C PRO A 270 -9.20 -6.19 1.93
N THR A 271 -10.48 -5.86 1.92
CA THR A 271 -11.56 -6.85 1.79
C THR A 271 -12.26 -6.65 0.45
N LEU A 272 -12.38 -7.72 -0.32
CA LEU A 272 -13.07 -7.74 -1.60
C LEU A 272 -14.56 -7.99 -1.35
N VAL A 273 -15.40 -7.03 -1.71
CA VAL A 273 -16.86 -7.17 -1.71
C VAL A 273 -17.30 -7.62 -3.10
N VAL A 274 -18.14 -8.65 -3.18
CA VAL A 274 -18.70 -9.16 -4.45
C VAL A 274 -20.22 -9.26 -4.36
N ILE A 275 -20.93 -8.70 -5.34
CA ILE A 275 -22.39 -8.67 -5.39
C ILE A 275 -22.90 -9.21 -6.73
N GLY A 276 -23.88 -10.10 -6.65
CA GLY A 276 -24.68 -10.50 -7.79
C GLY A 276 -23.97 -11.35 -8.85
N GLY A 277 -24.39 -11.19 -10.10
CA GLY A 277 -23.93 -11.94 -11.27
C GLY A 277 -24.94 -12.96 -11.79
N LEU A 278 -24.57 -13.73 -12.80
CA LEU A 278 -25.35 -14.85 -13.36
C LEU A 278 -24.65 -16.18 -13.12
N ASP A 279 -25.41 -17.18 -12.67
CA ASP A 279 -24.92 -18.56 -12.57
C ASP A 279 -25.00 -19.33 -13.90
N ASN A 280 -24.58 -20.60 -13.88
CA ASN A 280 -24.63 -21.50 -15.03
C ASN A 280 -26.04 -21.80 -15.58
N ARG A 281 -27.10 -21.45 -14.84
CA ARG A 281 -28.51 -21.55 -15.27
C ARG A 281 -29.04 -20.20 -15.76
N HIS A 282 -28.16 -19.22 -15.97
CA HIS A 282 -28.50 -17.84 -16.31
C HIS A 282 -29.48 -17.23 -15.30
N GLN A 283 -29.43 -17.66 -14.05
CA GLN A 283 -30.19 -17.06 -12.96
C GLN A 283 -29.32 -16.06 -12.21
N PRO A 284 -29.89 -14.92 -11.78
CA PRO A 284 -29.18 -14.00 -10.92
C PRO A 284 -28.69 -14.70 -9.64
N VAL A 285 -27.43 -14.50 -9.31
CA VAL A 285 -26.87 -14.92 -8.04
C VAL A 285 -27.29 -13.90 -6.98
N ASN A 286 -27.86 -14.36 -5.88
CA ASN A 286 -28.47 -13.50 -4.88
C ASN A 286 -27.68 -13.55 -3.56
N ASP A 287 -26.43 -13.11 -3.58
CA ASP A 287 -25.59 -13.00 -2.38
C ASP A 287 -24.62 -11.81 -2.45
N CYS A 288 -24.11 -11.44 -1.27
CA CYS A 288 -23.01 -10.50 -1.07
C CYS A 288 -21.89 -11.23 -0.32
N LEU A 289 -20.72 -11.32 -0.94
CA LEU A 289 -19.53 -11.96 -0.36
C LEU A 289 -18.55 -10.89 0.10
N LEU A 290 -17.94 -11.11 1.27
CA LEU A 290 -16.74 -10.37 1.70
C LEU A 290 -15.60 -11.36 1.81
N ILE A 291 -14.56 -11.16 1.01
CA ILE A 291 -13.37 -12.01 0.93
C ILE A 291 -12.19 -11.24 1.50
N ASP A 292 -11.59 -11.75 2.58
CA ASP A 292 -10.36 -11.20 3.14
C ASP A 292 -9.19 -11.49 2.18
N THR A 293 -8.47 -10.46 1.73
CA THR A 293 -7.41 -10.64 0.73
C THR A 293 -6.05 -11.07 1.28
N ASN A 294 -5.91 -11.20 2.61
CA ASN A 294 -4.73 -11.76 3.28
C ASN A 294 -4.94 -13.23 3.61
N GLN A 295 -6.06 -13.58 4.23
CA GLN A 295 -6.39 -14.94 4.67
C GLN A 295 -7.13 -15.75 3.60
N TYR A 296 -7.71 -15.09 2.60
CA TYR A 296 -8.56 -15.68 1.55
C TYR A 296 -9.73 -16.50 2.10
N ASN A 297 -10.16 -16.17 3.32
CA ASN A 297 -11.45 -16.61 3.84
C ASN A 297 -12.54 -15.65 3.36
N TRP A 298 -13.79 -16.04 3.51
CA TRP A 298 -14.91 -15.16 3.20
C TRP A 298 -16.09 -15.43 4.09
N MET A 299 -16.98 -14.43 4.12
CA MET A 299 -18.28 -14.54 4.74
C MET A 299 -19.36 -14.00 3.81
N LYS A 300 -20.59 -14.48 4.02
CA LYS A 300 -21.78 -13.94 3.34
C LYS A 300 -22.45 -12.92 4.23
N ILE A 301 -22.85 -11.79 3.64
CA ILE A 301 -23.69 -10.81 4.31
C ILE A 301 -25.08 -10.81 3.67
N PRO A 302 -26.16 -10.89 4.47
CA PRO A 302 -27.51 -10.85 3.93
C PRO A 302 -27.84 -9.43 3.47
N LEU A 303 -28.14 -9.28 2.18
CA LEU A 303 -28.67 -8.05 1.59
C LEU A 303 -30.02 -8.33 0.91
N PRO A 304 -30.89 -7.33 0.75
CA PRO A 304 -32.14 -7.49 0.03
C PRO A 304 -31.92 -7.88 -1.44
N ASP A 305 -32.85 -8.64 -2.02
CA ASP A 305 -32.84 -9.03 -3.43
C ASP A 305 -32.74 -7.82 -4.38
N SER A 306 -33.28 -6.67 -3.98
CA SER A 306 -33.16 -5.42 -4.74
C SER A 306 -31.71 -4.98 -4.90
N VAL A 307 -30.78 -5.39 -4.05
CA VAL A 307 -29.35 -5.11 -4.16
C VAL A 307 -28.63 -6.22 -4.90
N THR A 308 -28.85 -7.47 -4.51
CA THR A 308 -28.02 -8.63 -4.90
C THR A 308 -28.52 -9.34 -6.16
N CYS A 309 -29.82 -9.38 -6.43
CA CYS A 309 -30.42 -10.13 -7.54
C CYS A 309 -30.29 -9.40 -8.89
N ARG A 310 -29.05 -9.12 -9.31
CA ARG A 310 -28.73 -8.37 -10.54
C ARG A 310 -27.37 -8.74 -11.12
N TYR A 311 -27.18 -8.45 -12.40
CA TYR A 311 -25.95 -8.66 -13.15
C TYR A 311 -25.70 -7.51 -14.15
N CYS A 312 -24.48 -7.42 -14.67
CA CYS A 312 -24.01 -6.32 -15.52
C CYS A 312 -24.23 -4.93 -14.91
N HIS A 313 -24.17 -4.86 -13.58
CA HIS A 313 -24.24 -3.64 -12.77
C HIS A 313 -22.82 -3.26 -12.32
N THR A 314 -22.70 -2.14 -11.61
CA THR A 314 -21.44 -1.78 -10.93
C THR A 314 -21.66 -1.61 -9.44
N VAL A 315 -20.59 -1.74 -8.66
CA VAL A 315 -20.52 -1.48 -7.23
C VAL A 315 -19.30 -0.61 -6.98
N SER A 316 -19.40 0.37 -6.09
CA SER A 316 -18.27 1.21 -5.69
C SER A 316 -18.34 1.53 -4.21
N SER A 317 -17.21 1.51 -3.53
CA SER A 317 -17.10 1.82 -2.12
C SER A 317 -16.75 3.29 -1.87
N PHE A 318 -17.28 3.82 -0.77
CA PHE A 318 -16.91 5.09 -0.18
C PHE A 318 -16.67 4.86 1.30
N VAL A 319 -15.40 4.90 1.72
CA VAL A 319 -15.01 4.76 3.12
C VAL A 319 -15.27 6.11 3.80
N PHE A 320 -16.30 6.17 4.63
CA PHE A 320 -16.63 7.37 5.40
C PHE A 320 -15.69 7.51 6.59
N ASP A 321 -15.49 6.42 7.32
CA ASP A 321 -14.48 6.24 8.35
C ASP A 321 -14.09 4.75 8.43
N PRO A 322 -13.11 4.35 9.26
CA PRO A 322 -12.66 2.97 9.33
C PRO A 322 -13.74 1.92 9.66
N ASN A 323 -14.82 2.31 10.36
CA ASN A 323 -15.92 1.42 10.72
C ASN A 323 -17.11 1.52 9.76
N HIS A 324 -17.27 2.64 9.06
CA HIS A 324 -18.43 2.92 8.22
C HIS A 324 -18.04 3.04 6.75
N VAL A 325 -18.51 2.08 5.94
CA VAL A 325 -18.26 2.05 4.48
C VAL A 325 -19.58 2.02 3.73
N PHE A 326 -19.77 2.93 2.79
CA PHE A 326 -20.96 2.97 1.94
C PHE A 326 -20.68 2.33 0.59
N LEU A 327 -21.51 1.37 0.19
CA LEU A 327 -21.50 0.78 -1.14
C LEU A 327 -22.58 1.44 -1.99
N THR A 328 -22.21 1.90 -3.18
CA THR A 328 -23.16 2.41 -4.18
C THR A 328 -23.24 1.41 -5.33
N ILE A 329 -24.43 0.86 -5.56
CA ILE A 329 -24.74 -0.15 -6.57
C ILE A 329 -25.58 0.52 -7.66
N VAL A 330 -25.18 0.40 -8.92
CA VAL A 330 -25.80 1.14 -10.03
C VAL A 330 -26.18 0.22 -11.19
N GLY A 331 -27.43 0.34 -11.64
CA GLY A 331 -27.98 -0.27 -12.85
C GLY A 331 -27.91 -1.80 -12.89
N GLY A 332 -27.71 -2.33 -14.10
CA GLY A 332 -27.72 -3.76 -14.41
C GLY A 332 -29.07 -4.27 -14.87
N ALA A 333 -29.19 -5.61 -14.89
CA ALA A 333 -30.39 -6.34 -15.28
C ALA A 333 -30.74 -7.39 -14.21
N VAL A 334 -32.03 -7.76 -14.15
CA VAL A 334 -32.58 -8.70 -13.15
C VAL A 334 -33.02 -10.03 -13.75
N LYS A 335 -33.16 -10.12 -15.07
CA LYS A 335 -33.65 -11.33 -15.73
C LYS A 335 -33.13 -11.43 -17.15
N ARG A 336 -32.60 -12.60 -17.49
CA ARG A 336 -32.20 -12.97 -18.85
C ARG A 336 -33.17 -13.99 -19.41
N GLU A 337 -33.76 -13.72 -20.58
CA GLU A 337 -34.72 -14.62 -21.22
C GLU A 337 -34.55 -14.66 -22.75
N GLN A 338 -34.81 -15.81 -23.37
CA GLN A 338 -34.85 -15.90 -24.82
C GLN A 338 -36.26 -15.58 -25.34
N LYS A 339 -36.36 -14.74 -26.37
CA LYS A 339 -37.61 -14.45 -27.07
C LYS A 339 -37.48 -14.78 -28.55
N HIS A 340 -38.57 -15.26 -29.13
CA HIS A 340 -38.67 -15.49 -30.56
C HIS A 340 -38.89 -14.16 -31.28
N VAL A 341 -37.95 -13.76 -32.14
CA VAL A 341 -38.00 -12.47 -32.86
C VAL A 341 -38.54 -12.59 -34.29
N GLY A 342 -38.99 -13.79 -34.69
CA GLY A 342 -39.48 -14.08 -36.04
C GLY A 342 -38.51 -14.98 -36.81
N GLY A 343 -39.00 -15.67 -37.85
CA GLY A 343 -38.16 -16.50 -38.71
C GLY A 343 -37.50 -17.72 -38.05
N GLY A 344 -37.97 -18.16 -36.89
CA GLY A 344 -37.35 -19.25 -36.13
C GLY A 344 -36.14 -18.82 -35.28
N VAL A 345 -35.82 -17.52 -35.23
CA VAL A 345 -34.66 -16.99 -34.51
C VAL A 345 -35.04 -16.67 -33.06
N MET A 346 -34.22 -17.18 -32.13
CA MET A 346 -34.31 -16.87 -30.71
C MET A 346 -33.20 -15.88 -30.35
N GLU A 347 -33.56 -14.77 -29.72
CA GLU A 347 -32.61 -13.76 -29.23
C GLU A 347 -32.71 -13.63 -27.70
N TRP A 348 -31.58 -13.36 -27.06
CA TRP A 348 -31.52 -13.09 -25.62
C TRP A 348 -31.90 -11.64 -25.34
N PHE A 349 -32.78 -11.45 -24.36
CA PHE A 349 -33.19 -10.16 -23.85
C PHE A 349 -32.92 -10.08 -22.35
N ASP A 350 -32.31 -8.98 -21.94
CA ASP A 350 -32.10 -8.65 -20.54
C ASP A 350 -33.19 -7.66 -20.10
N THR A 351 -33.81 -7.94 -18.95
CA THR A 351 -34.75 -7.01 -18.31
C THR A 351 -33.95 -6.08 -17.41
N PRO A 352 -33.89 -4.77 -17.74
CA PRO A 352 -33.07 -3.83 -16.98
C PRO A 352 -33.64 -3.60 -15.59
N VAL A 353 -32.76 -3.26 -14.65
CA VAL A 353 -33.17 -2.69 -13.37
C VAL A 353 -33.80 -1.32 -13.62
N THR A 354 -34.97 -1.10 -13.02
CA THR A 354 -35.73 0.16 -13.12
C THR A 354 -36.00 0.74 -11.74
N ASP A 355 -36.55 1.96 -11.70
CA ASP A 355 -36.87 2.64 -10.44
C ASP A 355 -37.84 1.81 -9.59
N PRO A 356 -37.67 1.81 -8.26
CA PRO A 356 -36.75 2.65 -7.48
C PRO A 356 -35.33 2.07 -7.32
N ASN A 357 -35.02 0.93 -7.93
CA ASN A 357 -33.82 0.14 -7.61
C ASN A 357 -32.61 0.44 -8.52
N ILE A 358 -32.66 1.49 -9.35
CA ILE A 358 -31.57 1.81 -10.29
C ILE A 358 -30.28 2.08 -9.53
N THR A 359 -30.33 2.93 -8.51
CA THR A 359 -29.25 3.16 -7.56
C THR A 359 -29.66 2.63 -6.19
N MET A 360 -28.80 1.82 -5.60
CA MET A 360 -28.91 1.38 -4.20
C MET A 360 -27.69 1.87 -3.43
N VAL A 361 -27.87 2.34 -2.21
CA VAL A 361 -26.78 2.67 -1.28
C VAL A 361 -26.92 1.78 -0.05
N VAL A 362 -25.84 1.10 0.32
CA VAL A 362 -25.78 0.20 1.47
C VAL A 362 -24.69 0.66 2.41
N GLU A 363 -24.99 0.89 3.68
CA GLU A 363 -23.97 1.05 4.72
C GLU A 363 -23.49 -0.32 5.18
N LEU A 364 -22.19 -0.56 5.14
CA LEU A 364 -21.52 -1.62 5.88
C LEU A 364 -20.90 -1.02 7.14
N VAL A 365 -21.21 -1.64 8.28
CA VAL A 365 -20.73 -1.19 9.59
C VAL A 365 -19.87 -2.29 10.20
N PHE A 366 -18.65 -1.96 10.57
CA PHE A 366 -17.75 -2.84 11.29
C PHE A 366 -17.85 -2.59 12.78
N ASN A 367 -18.33 -3.59 13.51
CA ASN A 367 -18.43 -3.60 14.96
C ASN A 367 -17.95 -4.95 15.51
N ASP A 368 -17.30 -4.96 16.67
CA ASP A 368 -16.90 -6.19 17.38
C ASP A 368 -16.12 -7.23 16.53
N GLY A 369 -15.32 -6.76 15.57
CA GLY A 369 -14.50 -7.62 14.74
C GLY A 369 -15.22 -8.19 13.50
N GLN A 370 -16.46 -7.78 13.22
CA GLN A 370 -17.25 -8.30 12.10
C GLN A 370 -17.99 -7.19 11.33
N TRP A 371 -18.12 -7.39 10.02
CA TRP A 371 -18.96 -6.55 9.16
C TRP A 371 -20.44 -6.91 9.27
N SER A 372 -21.28 -5.89 9.35
CA SER A 372 -22.74 -5.98 9.39
C SER A 372 -23.37 -4.94 8.45
N VAL A 373 -24.68 -5.06 8.21
CA VAL A 373 -25.43 -4.17 7.31
C VAL A 373 -26.13 -3.09 8.13
N GLY A 374 -25.88 -1.83 7.79
CA GLY A 374 -26.61 -0.68 8.27
C GLY A 374 -27.83 -0.36 7.38
N PRO A 375 -28.15 0.92 7.14
CA PRO A 375 -29.21 1.32 6.24
C PRO A 375 -28.99 0.88 4.78
N VAL A 376 -30.09 0.49 4.14
CA VAL A 376 -30.16 0.21 2.70
C VAL A 376 -31.16 1.18 2.10
N LEU A 377 -30.71 1.99 1.15
CA LEU A 377 -31.49 3.07 0.52
C LEU A 377 -31.63 2.79 -0.97
N ASP A 378 -32.82 3.01 -1.50
CA ASP A 378 -33.11 2.99 -2.93
C ASP A 378 -33.06 4.41 -3.53
N SER A 379 -33.30 4.53 -4.83
CA SER A 379 -33.18 5.80 -5.55
C SER A 379 -34.15 6.89 -5.06
N VAL A 380 -35.24 6.51 -4.39
CA VAL A 380 -36.24 7.43 -3.84
C VAL A 380 -35.82 7.91 -2.45
N ASN A 381 -35.25 7.02 -1.64
CA ASN A 381 -34.88 7.31 -0.26
C ASN A 381 -33.50 7.95 -0.12
N ILE A 382 -32.57 7.74 -1.07
CA ILE A 382 -31.23 8.33 -1.02
C ILE A 382 -31.28 9.86 -0.84
N PRO A 383 -31.98 10.66 -1.69
CA PRO A 383 -31.98 12.12 -1.53
C PRO A 383 -32.66 12.62 -0.26
N LEU A 384 -33.43 11.76 0.43
CA LEU A 384 -34.18 12.11 1.62
C LEU A 384 -33.40 11.82 2.91
N LEU A 385 -32.69 10.70 2.95
CA LEU A 385 -32.11 10.15 4.19
C LEU A 385 -30.58 10.11 4.20
N TYR A 386 -29.95 10.03 3.03
CA TYR A 386 -28.52 9.73 2.95
C TYR A 386 -27.65 10.81 3.61
N GLU A 387 -27.89 12.08 3.27
CA GLU A 387 -27.14 13.19 3.88
C GLU A 387 -27.39 13.29 5.40
N GLN A 388 -28.59 12.93 5.87
CA GLN A 388 -28.89 12.89 7.30
C GLN A 388 -28.09 11.79 8.01
N ILE A 389 -28.05 10.58 7.43
CA ILE A 389 -27.24 9.47 7.97
C ILE A 389 -25.78 9.88 8.06
N LEU A 390 -25.22 10.48 7.00
CA LEU A 390 -23.83 10.95 7.01
C LEU A 390 -23.58 12.05 8.07
N LYS A 391 -24.55 12.93 8.33
CA LYS A 391 -24.47 13.93 9.40
C LYS A 391 -24.46 13.29 10.79
N GLU A 392 -25.29 12.27 11.00
CA GLU A 392 -25.35 11.51 12.25
C GLU A 392 -24.03 10.77 12.49
N ARG A 393 -23.49 10.06 11.49
CA ARG A 393 -22.17 9.40 11.57
C ARG A 393 -21.03 10.37 11.85
N ARG A 394 -21.06 11.57 11.24
CA ARG A 394 -20.06 12.62 11.53
C ARG A 394 -20.11 13.07 12.97
N LYS A 395 -21.30 13.15 13.56
CA LYS A 395 -21.47 13.52 14.96
C LYS A 395 -20.91 12.43 15.88
N GLU A 396 -21.25 11.16 15.62
CA GLU A 396 -20.72 10.01 16.35
C GLU A 396 -19.19 9.95 16.29
N LEU A 397 -18.61 10.16 15.11
CA LEU A 397 -17.15 10.20 14.92
C LEU A 397 -16.50 11.33 15.71
N ASN A 398 -17.08 12.54 15.71
CA ASN A 398 -16.55 13.67 16.47
C ASN A 398 -16.60 13.43 17.98
N GLU A 399 -17.69 12.82 18.47
CA GLU A 399 -17.83 12.43 19.88
C GLU A 399 -16.75 11.39 20.27
N PHE A 400 -16.58 10.35 19.44
CA PHE A 400 -15.54 9.34 19.63
C PHE A 400 -14.11 9.92 19.65
N MET A 401 -13.80 10.80 18.69
CA MET A 401 -12.50 11.47 18.62
C MET A 401 -12.24 12.33 19.87
N THR A 402 -13.24 13.05 20.35
CA THR A 402 -13.15 13.88 21.56
C THR A 402 -12.85 13.02 22.80
N ASP A 403 -13.45 11.84 22.91
CA ASP A 403 -13.20 10.94 24.04
C ASP A 403 -11.80 10.30 23.95
N LYS A 404 -11.34 9.94 22.75
CA LYS A 404 -9.95 9.48 22.54
C LYS A 404 -8.91 10.55 22.85
N GLU A 405 -9.19 11.81 22.53
CA GLU A 405 -8.33 12.93 22.92
C GLU A 405 -8.24 13.08 24.44
N LYS A 406 -9.35 12.93 25.18
CA LYS A 406 -9.33 12.95 26.65
C LYS A 406 -8.51 11.78 27.22
N GLU A 407 -8.70 10.56 26.70
CA GLU A 407 -7.91 9.39 27.10
C GLU A 407 -6.41 9.65 26.86
N LEU A 408 -6.05 10.17 25.68
CA LEU A 408 -4.67 10.49 25.33
C LEU A 408 -4.09 11.60 26.21
N GLN A 409 -4.90 12.57 26.64
CA GLN A 409 -4.47 13.60 27.61
C GLN A 409 -4.19 12.99 28.99
N VAL A 410 -5.02 12.04 29.45
CA VAL A 410 -4.80 11.33 30.72
C VAL A 410 -3.50 10.51 30.65
N ILE A 411 -3.29 9.76 29.57
CA ILE A 411 -2.07 8.97 29.36
C ILE A 411 -0.84 9.88 29.31
N ASN A 412 -0.88 10.97 28.53
CA ASN A 412 0.22 11.94 28.47
C ASN A 412 0.54 12.56 29.83
N LYS A 413 -0.49 12.84 30.65
CA LYS A 413 -0.29 13.37 32.00
C LYS A 413 0.38 12.35 32.92
N SER A 414 -0.02 11.08 32.82
CA SER A 414 0.63 9.98 33.54
C SER A 414 2.09 9.84 33.15
N LEU A 415 2.38 9.75 31.84
CA LEU A 415 3.75 9.64 31.33
C LEU A 415 4.64 10.81 31.74
N ARG A 416 4.11 12.04 31.77
CA ARG A 416 4.85 13.21 32.28
C ARG A 416 5.16 13.09 33.77
N HIS A 417 4.24 12.53 34.56
CA HIS A 417 4.47 12.29 35.98
C HIS A 417 5.57 11.24 36.17
N ASP A 418 5.49 10.11 35.47
CA ASP A 418 6.48 9.04 35.54
C ASP A 418 7.87 9.51 35.09
N LEU A 419 7.95 10.33 34.04
CA LEU A 419 9.19 10.95 33.60
C LEU A 419 9.79 11.88 34.67
N GLN A 420 8.95 12.62 35.39
CA GLN A 420 9.40 13.48 36.48
C GLN A 420 9.93 12.67 37.67
N VAL A 421 9.26 11.58 38.02
CA VAL A 421 9.72 10.64 39.06
C VAL A 421 11.07 10.02 38.66
N ALA A 422 11.21 9.58 37.41
CA ALA A 422 12.46 9.03 36.90
C ALA A 422 13.61 10.06 36.94
N ARG A 423 13.34 11.33 36.63
CA ARG A 423 14.33 12.42 36.76
C ARG A 423 14.79 12.61 38.19
N ILE A 424 13.85 12.64 39.14
CA ILE A 424 14.18 12.79 40.58
C ILE A 424 15.02 11.60 41.05
N ASN A 425 14.61 10.38 40.69
CA ASN A 425 15.35 9.17 41.06
C ASN A 425 16.77 9.17 40.48
N ASN A 426 16.94 9.60 39.22
CA ASN A 426 18.26 9.70 38.59
C ASN A 426 19.14 10.74 39.28
N GLN A 427 18.57 11.89 39.66
CA GLN A 427 19.28 12.91 40.44
C GLN A 427 19.70 12.38 41.81
N SER A 428 18.82 11.69 42.54
CA SER A 428 19.18 11.03 43.80
C SER A 428 20.25 9.95 43.63
N LEU A 429 20.24 9.22 42.52
CA LEU A 429 21.28 8.23 42.19
C LEU A 429 22.63 8.90 41.93
N GLN A 430 22.64 10.04 41.23
CA GLN A 430 23.85 10.83 41.00
C GLN A 430 24.41 11.40 42.32
N GLU A 431 23.55 11.87 43.21
CA GLU A 431 23.94 12.35 44.54
C GLU A 431 24.55 11.22 45.38
N ALA A 432 23.93 10.03 45.39
CA ALA A 432 24.46 8.84 46.07
C ALA A 432 25.80 8.35 45.47
N LEU A 433 25.96 8.49 44.15
CA LEU A 433 27.22 8.16 43.45
C LEU A 433 28.34 9.13 43.83
N LEU A 434 28.06 10.42 43.96
CA LEU A 434 29.00 11.41 44.47
C LEU A 434 29.39 11.15 45.94
N GLU A 435 28.42 10.79 46.79
CA GLU A 435 28.66 10.45 48.19
C GLU A 435 29.55 9.21 48.33
N THR A 436 29.31 8.16 47.56
CA THR A 436 30.14 6.94 47.55
C THR A 436 31.54 7.20 46.98
N GLN A 437 31.69 8.07 45.97
CA GLN A 437 33.02 8.52 45.52
C GLN A 437 33.77 9.27 46.63
N SER A 438 33.10 10.13 47.40
CA SER A 438 33.72 10.85 48.52
C SER A 438 34.18 9.91 49.66
N LEU A 439 33.40 8.86 49.95
CA LEU A 439 33.75 7.82 50.93
C LEU A 439 34.93 6.96 50.46
N SER A 440 35.01 6.68 49.15
CA SER A 440 36.12 5.91 48.57
C SER A 440 37.47 6.64 48.68
N VAL A 441 37.50 7.96 48.48
CA VAL A 441 38.69 8.80 48.64
C VAL A 441 39.18 8.85 50.10
N SER A 442 38.26 8.88 51.07
CA SER A 442 38.61 8.81 52.50
C SER A 442 39.21 7.46 52.89
N SER A 443 38.72 6.36 52.31
CA SER A 443 39.26 5.01 52.54
C SER A 443 40.62 4.77 51.87
N ALA A 444 40.87 5.37 50.70
CA ALA A 444 42.14 5.30 50.00
C ALA A 444 43.26 6.05 50.76
N ALA A 445 42.95 7.20 51.37
CA ALA A 445 43.91 7.93 52.21
C ALA A 445 44.34 7.11 53.45
N ALA A 446 43.41 6.38 54.08
CA ALA A 446 43.71 5.51 55.21
C ALA A 446 44.48 4.22 54.82
N LEU A 447 44.36 3.77 53.57
CA LEU A 447 45.15 2.67 53.01
C LEU A 447 46.57 3.11 52.65
N MET A 448 46.74 4.32 52.09
CA MET A 448 48.06 4.89 51.80
C MET A 448 48.93 5.08 53.05
N GLU A 449 48.35 5.51 54.19
CA GLU A 449 49.09 5.57 55.47
C GLU A 449 49.54 4.19 55.97
N LYS A 450 48.77 3.13 55.66
CA LYS A 450 49.13 1.75 56.03
C LYS A 450 50.19 1.15 55.11
N ASP A 451 50.12 1.43 53.81
CA ASP A 451 51.13 0.97 52.84
C ASP A 451 52.50 1.64 53.08
N GLU A 452 52.53 2.90 53.50
CA GLU A 452 53.77 3.59 53.90
C GLU A 452 54.40 2.95 55.15
N MET A 453 53.56 2.45 56.07
CA MET A 453 54.02 1.74 57.28
C MET A 453 54.54 0.33 56.97
N ILE A 454 53.93 -0.36 56.00
CA ILE A 454 54.39 -1.68 55.51
C ILE A 454 55.74 -1.55 54.82
N LEU A 455 55.93 -0.56 53.93
CA LEU A 455 57.20 -0.34 53.24
C LEU A 455 58.36 -0.04 54.19
N ARG A 456 58.12 0.68 55.30
CA ARG A 456 59.14 0.90 56.34
C ARG A 456 59.54 -0.39 57.06
N LEU A 457 58.56 -1.26 57.37
CA LEU A 457 58.82 -2.55 58.03
C LEU A 457 59.54 -3.53 57.09
N GLU A 458 59.19 -3.55 55.80
CA GLU A 458 59.88 -4.36 54.79
C GLU A 458 61.33 -3.92 54.59
N SER A 459 61.61 -2.60 54.58
CA SER A 459 62.98 -2.07 54.54
C SER A 459 63.81 -2.52 55.74
N GLN A 460 63.25 -2.46 56.96
CA GLN A 460 63.92 -2.94 58.17
C GLN A 460 64.17 -4.46 58.15
N LEU A 461 63.24 -5.23 57.57
CA LEU A 461 63.39 -6.67 57.39
C LEU A 461 64.48 -7.00 56.34
N GLN A 462 64.59 -6.21 55.27
CA GLN A 462 65.62 -6.37 54.24
C GLN A 462 67.02 -6.09 54.78
N GLU A 463 67.18 -5.03 55.59
CA GLU A 463 68.44 -4.73 56.31
C GLU A 463 68.81 -5.83 57.30
N ALA A 464 67.84 -6.34 58.07
CA ALA A 464 68.06 -7.45 59.00
C ALA A 464 68.46 -8.76 58.28
N LYS A 465 67.88 -9.03 57.10
CA LYS A 465 68.26 -10.17 56.25
C LYS A 465 69.66 -10.01 55.66
N SER A 466 70.04 -8.81 55.22
CA SER A 466 71.39 -8.52 54.71
C SER A 466 72.46 -8.80 55.78
N LEU A 467 72.20 -8.41 57.03
CA LEU A 467 73.08 -8.68 58.18
C LEU A 467 73.15 -10.16 58.59
N TYR A 468 72.17 -10.97 58.20
CA TYR A 468 72.12 -12.41 58.46
C TYR A 468 72.89 -13.19 57.39
N TYR A 469 72.80 -12.79 56.11
CA TYR A 469 73.48 -13.48 55.00
C TYR A 469 74.97 -13.13 54.85
N GLU A 470 75.45 -11.97 55.30
CA GLU A 470 76.90 -11.70 55.39
C GLU A 470 77.61 -12.53 56.48
N LYS A 471 76.85 -13.17 57.40
CA LYS A 471 77.42 -14.01 58.47
C LYS A 471 77.44 -15.52 58.17
N ASP A 472 76.75 -15.97 57.13
CA ASP A 472 76.64 -17.41 56.79
C ASP A 472 77.57 -17.85 55.63
N GLU A 473 78.12 -16.94 54.83
CA GLU A 473 79.09 -17.30 53.77
C GLU A 473 80.51 -17.66 54.29
N GLU A 474 80.77 -17.54 55.60
CA GLU A 474 82.01 -18.00 56.22
C GLU A 474 81.98 -19.45 56.75
N LYS A 475 80.90 -20.23 56.54
CA LYS A 475 80.84 -21.63 57.00
C LYS A 475 80.27 -22.61 55.97
N GLN A 476 81.16 -23.52 55.54
CA GLN A 476 80.90 -24.91 55.11
C GLN A 476 80.29 -25.06 53.70
N PHE A 477 81.04 -25.43 52.65
CA PHE A 477 81.72 -26.72 52.41
C PHE A 477 80.81 -27.96 52.57
N VAL A 478 80.89 -28.84 51.56
CA VAL A 478 80.47 -30.27 51.50
C VAL A 478 79.16 -30.60 50.77
N GLU A 479 79.31 -30.83 49.46
CA GLU A 479 79.16 -32.13 48.78
C GLU A 479 77.94 -33.07 48.97
N PHE A 480 77.51 -33.59 47.81
CA PHE A 480 76.96 -34.92 47.50
C PHE A 480 75.42 -35.16 47.47
N THR A 481 74.88 -34.97 46.26
CA THR A 481 74.27 -35.97 45.34
C THR A 481 73.14 -36.94 45.75
N LYS A 482 72.26 -37.11 44.73
CA LYS A 482 71.57 -38.33 44.24
C LYS A 482 70.25 -38.71 44.96
N ALA A 483 69.11 -38.54 44.28
CA ALA A 483 68.48 -39.48 43.32
C ALA A 483 67.49 -40.42 44.05
N SER A 484 66.34 -40.86 43.55
CA SER A 484 65.62 -40.77 42.29
C SER A 484 64.16 -41.19 42.54
N GLY A 485 63.22 -40.72 41.72
CA GLY A 485 61.86 -41.23 41.64
C GLY A 485 61.12 -40.59 40.46
N GLU A 486 61.54 -40.92 39.24
CA GLU A 486 60.98 -40.44 37.96
C GLU A 486 59.87 -41.35 37.38
N TYR A 487 59.16 -40.77 36.39
CA TYR A 487 58.50 -41.37 35.19
C TYR A 487 56.99 -41.59 35.25
N LYS A 488 56.14 -41.15 34.30
CA LYS A 488 56.20 -40.51 32.94
C LYS A 488 54.91 -39.67 32.80
N GLY A 489 54.76 -38.57 32.06
CA GLY A 489 55.55 -37.97 30.99
C GLY A 489 54.63 -37.66 29.79
N LYS A 490 54.57 -36.39 29.35
CA LYS A 490 54.70 -36.01 27.93
C LYS A 490 55.01 -34.52 27.78
N VAL A 491 55.87 -34.24 26.81
CA VAL A 491 56.79 -33.11 26.69
C VAL A 491 56.47 -32.32 25.41
N ILE A 492 56.36 -31.01 25.57
CA ILE A 492 56.94 -29.85 24.81
C ILE A 492 57.03 -29.93 23.26
N LYS A 493 56.57 -28.86 22.56
CA LYS A 493 57.47 -27.93 21.83
C LYS A 493 56.82 -26.59 21.44
N LEU A 494 57.59 -25.53 21.74
CA LEU A 494 57.43 -24.10 21.48
C LEU A 494 57.52 -23.75 20.00
N GLN A 495 56.89 -22.64 19.59
CA GLN A 495 57.56 -21.61 18.78
C GLN A 495 56.80 -20.27 18.81
N ASP A 496 57.60 -19.22 19.02
CA ASP A 496 57.30 -17.79 19.02
C ASP A 496 56.86 -17.27 17.63
N GLN A 497 56.15 -16.13 17.60
CA GLN A 497 56.63 -14.92 16.91
C GLN A 497 55.73 -13.69 17.14
N ASP A 498 56.39 -12.66 17.68
CA ASP A 498 56.04 -11.24 17.80
C ASP A 498 55.88 -10.52 16.44
N PHE A 499 55.16 -9.38 16.40
CA PHE A 499 55.79 -8.03 16.42
C PHE A 499 54.78 -6.89 16.22
N ASP A 500 55.08 -5.83 16.95
CA ASP A 500 54.43 -4.52 17.01
C ASP A 500 55.25 -3.47 16.24
N GLU A 501 54.70 -2.25 16.11
CA GLU A 501 55.32 -0.94 15.82
C GLU A 501 55.39 -0.32 14.38
N LYS A 502 54.80 0.90 14.31
CA LYS A 502 55.41 2.25 14.01
C LYS A 502 54.97 3.09 12.78
N ILE A 503 54.18 4.15 13.08
CA ILE A 503 54.43 5.63 12.95
C ILE A 503 54.87 6.30 11.60
N HIS A 504 54.04 7.28 11.15
CA HIS A 504 54.22 8.60 10.44
C HIS A 504 55.16 8.74 9.19
N LEU A 505 54.97 9.60 8.17
CA LEU A 505 54.53 11.03 8.03
C LEU A 505 54.24 11.38 6.52
N GLU A 506 53.49 12.48 6.30
CA GLU A 506 53.56 13.56 5.26
C GLU A 506 53.23 13.40 3.74
N ASP A 507 52.22 14.21 3.34
CA ASP A 507 52.16 15.29 2.32
C ASP A 507 52.22 15.11 0.77
N GLN A 508 51.25 15.82 0.14
CA GLN A 508 51.18 16.42 -1.21
C GLN A 508 51.10 15.53 -2.49
N GLY A 509 50.13 15.84 -3.37
CA GLY A 509 50.25 15.47 -4.80
C GLY A 509 48.97 15.42 -5.65
N ILE A 510 48.64 16.57 -6.22
CA ILE A 510 47.64 16.88 -7.26
C ILE A 510 47.60 15.88 -8.45
N MET A 511 46.38 15.71 -9.02
CA MET A 511 46.01 15.38 -10.42
C MET A 511 45.42 13.98 -10.68
N LYS A 512 44.09 13.92 -10.82
CA LYS A 512 43.45 13.40 -12.06
C LYS A 512 42.00 13.87 -12.17
N LYS A 513 41.77 14.68 -13.21
CA LYS A 513 40.46 14.99 -13.79
C LYS A 513 39.84 13.70 -14.32
N GLU A 514 38.65 13.34 -13.85
CA GLU A 514 37.69 12.62 -14.68
C GLU A 514 36.34 13.33 -14.62
N LYS A 515 35.79 13.54 -15.82
CA LYS A 515 34.51 14.17 -16.11
C LYS A 515 33.38 13.41 -15.40
N ILE A 516 32.52 14.13 -14.69
CA ILE A 516 31.19 13.63 -14.34
C ILE A 516 30.18 14.54 -15.06
N ASP A 517 29.52 13.96 -16.06
CA ASP A 517 28.33 14.50 -16.70
C ASP A 517 27.22 14.65 -15.65
N PHE A 518 26.67 15.85 -15.54
CA PHE A 518 25.55 16.15 -14.66
C PHE A 518 24.25 15.70 -15.35
N THR A 519 23.81 14.48 -15.06
CA THR A 519 22.40 14.09 -15.29
C THR A 519 21.68 14.24 -13.96
N LEU A 520 20.93 15.33 -13.79
CA LEU A 520 19.98 15.48 -12.69
C LEU A 520 18.91 14.39 -12.82
N HIS A 521 19.07 13.29 -12.10
CA HIS A 521 17.95 12.44 -11.73
C HIS A 521 17.24 13.11 -10.57
N GLU A 522 16.09 13.73 -10.87
CA GLU A 522 15.03 14.00 -9.91
C GLU A 522 14.46 12.67 -9.40
N GLN A 523 15.20 11.97 -8.55
CA GLN A 523 14.70 10.88 -7.73
C GLN A 523 15.20 11.11 -6.32
N ASP A 524 14.34 11.75 -5.51
CA ASP A 524 14.18 11.52 -4.08
C ASP A 524 13.22 12.59 -3.52
N GLN A 525 11.97 12.58 -4.00
CA GLN A 525 10.87 13.06 -3.18
C GLN A 525 10.42 11.90 -2.29
N PHE A 526 11.12 11.72 -1.17
CA PHE A 526 10.59 10.95 -0.04
C PHE A 526 9.34 11.67 0.47
N SER A 527 8.18 11.20 0.01
CA SER A 527 6.88 11.55 0.59
C SER A 527 6.82 10.97 2.00
N ILE A 528 7.22 11.77 2.99
CA ILE A 528 6.96 11.51 4.41
C ILE A 528 5.48 11.82 4.66
N LYS A 529 4.59 10.93 4.22
CA LYS A 529 3.16 10.94 4.57
C LYS A 529 2.58 9.55 4.88
N GLY A 530 3.42 8.51 5.01
CA GLY A 530 2.96 7.13 5.20
C GLY A 530 3.37 6.41 6.49
N THR A 531 4.29 6.94 7.29
CA THR A 531 4.86 6.18 8.42
C THR A 531 4.06 6.24 9.71
N ASP A 532 3.16 7.22 9.85
CA ASP A 532 2.40 7.40 11.09
C ASP A 532 1.28 6.35 11.24
N SER A 533 0.78 5.78 10.15
CA SER A 533 -0.29 4.76 10.18
C SER A 533 0.19 3.41 10.72
N VAL A 534 1.37 2.97 10.30
CA VAL A 534 1.90 1.63 10.66
C VAL A 534 2.39 1.63 12.12
N GLY A 535 3.10 2.68 12.55
CA GLY A 535 3.54 2.83 13.94
C GLY A 535 2.39 2.97 14.94
N VAL A 536 1.28 3.60 14.52
CA VAL A 536 0.08 3.74 15.36
C VAL A 536 -0.69 2.42 15.48
N GLN A 537 -0.76 1.59 14.42
CA GLN A 537 -1.39 0.27 14.49
C GLN A 537 -0.70 -0.67 15.50
N PHE A 538 0.63 -0.73 15.53
CA PHE A 538 1.36 -1.58 16.48
C PHE A 538 1.27 -1.07 17.93
N ASN A 539 1.21 0.25 18.15
CA ASN A 539 1.03 0.85 19.48
C ASN A 539 -0.29 0.47 20.17
N TYR A 540 -1.32 0.08 19.40
CA TYR A 540 -2.60 -0.38 19.95
C TYR A 540 -2.72 -1.91 20.06
N MET A 541 -2.01 -2.67 19.22
CA MET A 541 -2.14 -4.14 19.16
C MET A 541 -1.36 -4.86 20.26
N ILE A 542 -0.10 -4.48 20.53
CA ILE A 542 0.73 -5.16 21.54
C ILE A 542 0.09 -5.07 22.95
N PRO A 543 -0.35 -3.88 23.43
CA PRO A 543 -0.99 -3.77 24.75
C PRO A 543 -2.32 -4.54 24.84
N SER A 544 -3.05 -4.66 23.73
CA SER A 544 -4.31 -5.43 23.65
C SER A 544 -4.06 -6.94 23.76
N MET A 545 -3.01 -7.44 23.10
CA MET A 545 -2.60 -8.84 23.16
C MET A 545 -2.00 -9.21 24.52
N GLU A 546 -1.21 -8.32 25.13
CA GLU A 546 -0.71 -8.47 26.51
C GLU A 546 -1.86 -8.52 27.52
N LYS A 547 -2.89 -7.67 27.37
CA LYS A 547 -4.09 -7.70 28.20
C LYS A 547 -4.87 -9.02 28.04
N ARG A 548 -4.92 -9.58 26.83
CA ARG A 548 -5.54 -10.90 26.56
C ARG A 548 -4.73 -12.05 27.15
N MET A 549 -3.39 -11.98 27.10
CA MET A 549 -2.50 -12.92 27.79
C MET A 549 -2.69 -12.89 29.31
N LEU A 550 -2.77 -11.70 29.92
CA LEU A 550 -3.01 -11.55 31.36
C LEU A 550 -4.37 -12.13 31.80
N THR A 551 -5.39 -12.00 30.94
CA THR A 551 -6.73 -12.57 31.16
C THR A 551 -6.67 -14.11 31.13
N LEU A 552 -5.98 -14.68 30.13
CA LEU A 552 -5.77 -16.12 30.01
C LEU A 552 -4.95 -16.69 31.17
N GLU A 553 -3.92 -15.98 31.64
CA GLU A 553 -3.12 -16.37 32.81
C GLU A 553 -3.97 -16.44 34.09
N THR A 554 -4.86 -15.47 34.27
CA THR A 554 -5.78 -15.41 35.41
C THR A 554 -6.76 -16.59 35.37
N GLN A 555 -7.37 -16.85 34.21
CA GLN A 555 -8.28 -18.00 34.00
C GLN A 555 -7.56 -19.34 34.21
N LEU A 556 -6.32 -19.48 33.71
CA LEU A 556 -5.51 -20.68 33.91
C LEU A 556 -5.21 -20.94 35.39
N LEU A 557 -4.97 -19.88 36.17
CA LEU A 557 -4.72 -19.96 37.61
C LEU A 557 -5.98 -20.35 38.40
N GLU A 558 -7.13 -19.79 38.03
CA GLU A 558 -8.44 -20.14 38.60
C GLU A 558 -8.80 -21.60 38.33
N THR A 559 -8.70 -22.05 37.08
CA THR A 559 -8.94 -23.45 36.69
C THR A 559 -7.97 -24.41 37.36
N LYS A 560 -6.69 -24.04 37.51
CA LYS A 560 -5.70 -24.84 38.27
C LYS A 560 -6.09 -24.95 39.74
N THR A 561 -6.57 -23.88 40.35
CA THR A 561 -7.01 -23.86 41.75
C THR A 561 -8.27 -24.73 41.94
N LEU A 562 -9.23 -24.64 41.03
CA LEU A 562 -10.44 -25.47 41.01
C LEU A 562 -10.11 -26.97 40.85
N LEU A 563 -9.23 -27.33 39.91
CA LEU A 563 -8.75 -28.71 39.74
C LEU A 563 -8.07 -29.25 41.00
N THR A 564 -7.29 -28.41 41.69
CA THR A 564 -6.59 -28.80 42.93
C THR A 564 -7.56 -28.95 44.11
N LYS A 565 -8.65 -28.18 44.15
CA LYS A 565 -9.73 -28.35 45.14
C LYS A 565 -10.53 -29.62 44.86
N ARG A 566 -10.94 -29.85 43.62
CA ARG A 566 -11.70 -31.05 43.22
C ARG A 566 -10.94 -32.36 43.43
N LYS A 567 -9.62 -32.38 43.19
CA LYS A 567 -8.77 -33.54 43.50
C LYS A 567 -8.75 -33.89 45.00
N ARG A 568 -8.76 -32.88 45.88
CA ARG A 568 -8.88 -33.08 47.34
C ARG A 568 -10.27 -33.59 47.73
N ASP A 569 -11.32 -33.02 47.15
CA ASP A 569 -12.71 -33.45 47.40
C ASP A 569 -13.02 -34.88 46.89
N GLN A 570 -12.20 -35.41 45.97
CA GLN A 570 -12.26 -36.80 45.49
C GLN A 570 -11.60 -37.79 46.45
N GLU A 571 -10.58 -37.36 47.22
CA GLU A 571 -9.86 -38.19 48.19
C GLU A 571 -10.64 -38.35 49.52
N ASP A 572 -11.56 -37.43 49.85
CA ASP A 572 -12.27 -37.38 51.15
C ASP A 572 -13.72 -37.97 51.16
N SER A 573 -14.23 -38.58 50.07
CA SER A 573 -15.67 -38.91 49.94
C SER A 573 -16.06 -40.40 50.09
N PRO A 574 -17.02 -40.78 50.98
CA PRO A 574 -17.58 -42.13 51.07
C PRO A 574 -18.83 -42.35 50.16
N HIS A 575 -18.75 -43.38 49.30
CA HIS A 575 -19.79 -44.17 48.61
C HIS A 575 -21.06 -43.53 47.99
N SER A 576 -21.06 -43.36 46.65
CA SER A 576 -22.02 -43.99 45.70
C SER A 576 -21.48 -43.96 44.26
N ASP A 577 -21.71 -45.00 43.45
CA ASP A 577 -21.07 -45.14 42.12
C ASP A 577 -21.57 -44.12 41.07
N ASN A 578 -22.80 -43.61 41.18
CA ASN A 578 -23.31 -42.55 40.30
C ASN A 578 -22.68 -41.18 40.58
N SER A 579 -22.34 -40.88 41.84
CA SER A 579 -21.66 -39.63 42.21
C SER A 579 -20.22 -39.59 41.73
N LYS A 580 -19.55 -40.74 41.63
CA LYS A 580 -18.17 -40.82 41.12
C LYS A 580 -18.13 -40.54 39.62
N LYS A 581 -19.06 -41.11 38.84
CA LYS A 581 -19.09 -40.94 37.38
C LYS A 581 -19.31 -39.48 36.96
N LEU A 582 -20.30 -38.80 37.57
CA LEU A 582 -20.57 -37.39 37.30
C LEU A 582 -19.37 -36.48 37.62
N LYS A 583 -18.66 -36.76 38.72
CA LYS A 583 -17.44 -36.02 39.12
C LYS A 583 -16.24 -36.30 38.22
N THR A 584 -16.19 -37.46 37.56
CA THR A 584 -15.11 -37.80 36.60
C THR A 584 -15.34 -37.10 35.28
N ASP A 585 -16.57 -37.10 34.77
CA ASP A 585 -16.94 -36.42 33.51
C ASP A 585 -16.70 -34.90 33.60
N GLU A 586 -17.06 -34.26 34.74
CA GLU A 586 -16.77 -32.84 35.02
C GLU A 586 -15.27 -32.54 35.22
N LEU A 587 -14.46 -33.55 35.59
CA LEU A 587 -13.01 -33.39 35.74
C LEU A 587 -12.32 -33.46 34.37
N GLU A 588 -12.79 -34.31 33.47
CA GLU A 588 -12.32 -34.42 32.08
C GLU A 588 -12.61 -33.12 31.31
N GLU A 589 -13.83 -32.57 31.43
CA GLU A 589 -14.21 -31.30 30.78
C GLU A 589 -13.31 -30.12 31.23
N SER A 590 -13.01 -30.01 32.52
CA SER A 590 -12.11 -28.97 33.04
C SER A 590 -10.62 -29.19 32.70
N VAL A 591 -10.22 -30.41 32.34
CA VAL A 591 -8.87 -30.70 31.83
C VAL A 591 -8.75 -30.31 30.35
N ASP A 592 -9.79 -30.58 29.56
CA ASP A 592 -9.86 -30.20 28.15
C ASP A 592 -9.89 -28.67 27.97
N GLU A 593 -10.69 -27.95 28.77
CA GLU A 593 -10.69 -26.48 28.79
C GLU A 593 -9.31 -25.89 29.11
N LYS A 594 -8.60 -26.48 30.09
CA LYS A 594 -7.23 -26.06 30.44
C LYS A 594 -6.25 -26.30 29.28
N GLN A 595 -6.42 -27.39 28.54
CA GLN A 595 -5.53 -27.72 27.42
C GLN A 595 -5.76 -26.79 26.22
N ILE A 596 -7.01 -26.40 25.96
CA ILE A 596 -7.37 -25.40 24.95
C ILE A 596 -6.79 -24.03 25.32
N MET A 597 -7.01 -23.54 26.55
CA MET A 597 -6.48 -22.26 27.02
C MET A 597 -4.95 -22.20 26.98
N THR A 598 -4.27 -23.30 27.31
CA THR A 598 -2.80 -23.39 27.23
C THR A 598 -2.32 -23.30 25.77
N GLY A 599 -3.04 -23.93 24.84
CA GLY A 599 -2.73 -23.85 23.41
C GLY A 599 -2.94 -22.45 22.81
N GLU A 600 -3.96 -21.71 23.25
CA GLU A 600 -4.19 -20.32 22.84
C GLU A 600 -3.15 -19.36 23.41
N TYR A 601 -2.73 -19.55 24.66
CA TYR A 601 -1.68 -18.76 25.30
C TYR A 601 -0.33 -18.88 24.56
N GLU A 602 0.10 -20.09 24.23
CA GLU A 602 1.37 -20.30 23.50
C GLU A 602 1.34 -19.74 22.07
N LYS A 603 0.18 -19.79 21.39
CA LYS A 603 0.00 -19.15 20.07
C LYS A 603 0.10 -17.64 20.15
N LEU A 604 -0.57 -17.01 21.12
CA LEU A 604 -0.52 -15.55 21.32
C LEU A 604 0.89 -15.09 21.68
N LYS A 605 1.59 -15.84 22.54
CA LYS A 605 2.97 -15.57 22.93
C LYS A 605 3.94 -15.60 21.75
N ALA A 606 3.76 -16.56 20.82
CA ALA A 606 4.57 -16.62 19.61
C ALA A 606 4.35 -15.42 18.68
N ILE A 607 3.09 -14.96 18.53
CA ILE A 607 2.76 -13.79 17.69
C ILE A 607 3.32 -12.49 18.30
N VAL A 608 3.26 -12.33 19.63
CA VAL A 608 3.84 -11.17 20.31
C VAL A 608 5.36 -11.12 20.10
N ALA A 609 6.06 -12.25 20.22
CA ALA A 609 7.51 -12.32 20.00
C ALA A 609 7.91 -11.99 18.55
N ASP A 610 7.15 -12.44 17.55
CA ASP A 610 7.39 -12.13 16.14
C ASP A 610 7.15 -10.65 15.82
N ASN A 611 6.10 -10.06 16.40
CA ASN A 611 5.80 -8.63 16.27
C ASN A 611 6.86 -7.75 16.96
N GLU A 612 7.40 -8.16 18.11
CA GLU A 612 8.50 -7.46 18.79
C GLU A 612 9.79 -7.47 17.94
N LEU A 613 10.09 -8.60 17.30
CA LEU A 613 11.24 -8.73 16.39
C LEU A 613 11.08 -7.81 15.17
N TYR A 614 9.90 -7.79 14.56
CA TYR A 614 9.58 -6.91 13.44
C TYR A 614 9.67 -5.43 13.82
N LEU A 615 9.18 -5.06 15.01
CA LEU A 615 9.27 -3.68 15.51
C LEU A 615 10.72 -3.23 15.70
N ALA A 616 11.60 -4.13 16.19
CA ALA A 616 13.02 -3.85 16.32
C ALA A 616 13.70 -3.60 14.96
N GLU A 617 13.32 -4.34 13.91
CA GLU A 617 13.80 -4.12 12.54
C GLU A 617 13.31 -2.79 11.97
N VAL A 618 12.04 -2.44 12.17
CA VAL A 618 11.46 -1.16 11.74
C VAL A 618 12.13 0.02 12.46
N LEU A 619 12.38 -0.08 13.77
CA LEU A 619 13.08 0.95 14.55
C LEU A 619 14.53 1.14 14.09
N LYS A 620 15.20 0.04 13.73
CA LYS A 620 16.54 0.09 13.15
C LYS A 620 16.53 0.79 11.78
N GLY A 621 15.56 0.49 10.92
CA GLY A 621 15.37 1.16 9.64
C GLY A 621 15.05 2.66 9.78
N LYS A 622 14.21 3.03 10.76
CA LYS A 622 13.91 4.44 11.08
C LYS A 622 15.16 5.20 11.51
N THR A 623 15.99 4.61 12.36
CA THR A 623 17.24 5.24 12.84
C THR A 623 18.20 5.51 11.67
N GLN A 624 18.35 4.54 10.75
CA GLN A 624 19.17 4.71 9.54
C GLN A 624 18.63 5.79 8.60
N ALA A 625 17.31 5.89 8.45
CA ALA A 625 16.68 6.94 7.64
C ALA A 625 16.85 8.34 8.26
N GLU A 626 16.77 8.45 9.59
CA GLU A 626 17.02 9.72 10.30
C GLU A 626 18.49 10.17 10.19
N GLU A 627 19.45 9.24 10.19
CA GLU A 627 20.86 9.52 9.93
C GLU A 627 21.08 10.01 8.50
N GLN A 628 20.51 9.34 7.50
CA GLN A 628 20.59 9.78 6.10
C GLN A 628 19.92 11.14 5.88
N LEU A 629 18.82 11.43 6.57
CA LEU A 629 18.17 12.74 6.50
C LEU A 629 19.06 13.84 7.07
N LYS A 630 19.78 13.57 8.17
CA LYS A 630 20.76 14.52 8.74
C LYS A 630 21.92 14.77 7.78
N GLU A 631 22.44 13.73 7.13
CA GLU A 631 23.50 13.90 6.11
C GLU A 631 23.02 14.72 4.91
N LYS A 632 21.83 14.42 4.38
CA LYS A 632 21.23 15.19 3.29
C LYS A 632 20.97 16.65 3.68
N GLN A 633 20.58 16.91 4.93
CA GLN A 633 20.37 18.27 5.44
C GLN A 633 21.68 19.09 5.48
N ILE A 634 22.78 18.47 5.91
CA ILE A 634 24.11 19.10 5.88
C ILE A 634 24.50 19.48 4.44
N ILE A 635 24.28 18.57 3.48
CA ILE A 635 24.57 18.81 2.06
C ILE A 635 23.71 19.97 1.52
N ILE A 636 22.41 20.00 1.84
CA ILE A 636 21.50 21.08 1.40
C ILE A 636 21.96 22.44 1.92
N ASP A 637 22.39 22.52 3.18
CA ASP A 637 22.81 23.77 3.78
C ASP A 637 24.16 24.27 3.22
N ASP A 638 25.04 23.35 2.83
CA ASP A 638 26.30 23.67 2.13
C ASP A 638 26.03 24.17 0.68
N PHE A 639 25.07 23.55 -0.02
CA PHE A 639 24.61 24.04 -1.32
C PHE A 639 23.95 25.42 -1.25
N LYS A 640 23.12 25.69 -0.24
CA LYS A 640 22.52 27.02 -0.04
C LYS A 640 23.59 28.09 0.18
N THR A 641 24.63 27.76 0.95
CA THR A 641 25.77 28.65 1.19
C THR A 641 26.49 28.96 -0.12
N THR A 642 26.79 27.92 -0.91
CA THR A 642 27.42 28.08 -2.23
C THR A 642 26.58 28.91 -3.21
N VAL A 643 25.25 28.70 -3.23
CA VAL A 643 24.34 29.48 -4.07
C VAL A 643 24.33 30.95 -3.64
N SER A 644 24.28 31.21 -2.34
CA SER A 644 24.32 32.57 -1.81
C SER A 644 25.64 33.29 -2.16
N GLU A 645 26.77 32.59 -2.14
CA GLU A 645 28.06 33.14 -2.55
C GLU A 645 28.10 33.47 -4.05
N LYS A 646 27.53 32.59 -4.89
CA LYS A 646 27.42 32.81 -6.34
C LYS A 646 26.48 33.97 -6.67
N ASP A 647 25.36 34.10 -5.97
CA ASP A 647 24.43 35.22 -6.14
C ASP A 647 25.05 36.56 -5.73
N ALA A 648 25.85 36.56 -4.66
CA ALA A 648 26.64 37.74 -4.26
C ALA A 648 27.68 38.11 -5.33
N TYR A 649 28.34 37.13 -5.94
CA TYR A 649 29.30 37.34 -7.02
C TYR A 649 28.62 37.88 -8.30
N ILE A 650 27.47 37.31 -8.69
CA ILE A 650 26.67 37.79 -9.82
C ILE A 650 26.21 39.24 -9.58
N SER A 651 25.77 39.55 -8.37
CA SER A 651 25.37 40.91 -7.99
C SER A 651 26.54 41.90 -8.11
N LYS A 652 27.76 41.48 -7.76
CA LYS A 652 28.97 42.29 -7.94
C LYS A 652 29.28 42.53 -9.42
N LEU A 653 29.21 41.50 -10.26
CA LEU A 653 29.42 41.61 -11.71
C LEU A 653 28.39 42.52 -12.38
N LEU A 654 27.11 42.44 -11.97
CA LEU A 654 26.05 43.32 -12.47
C LEU A 654 26.31 44.78 -12.11
N LYS A 655 26.82 45.04 -10.90
CA LYS A 655 27.19 46.39 -10.45
C LYS A 655 28.39 46.93 -11.23
N GLU A 656 29.42 46.11 -11.46
CA GLU A 656 30.58 46.48 -12.28
C GLU A 656 30.17 46.76 -13.73
N LYS A 657 29.29 45.94 -14.31
CA LYS A 657 28.73 46.16 -15.64
C LYS A 657 27.96 47.48 -15.73
N SER A 658 27.14 47.80 -14.73
CA SER A 658 26.41 49.08 -14.67
C SER A 658 27.37 50.27 -14.64
N GLN A 659 28.44 50.20 -13.83
CA GLN A 659 29.46 51.24 -13.75
C GLN A 659 30.30 51.38 -15.03
N GLN A 660 30.51 50.29 -15.77
CA GLN A 660 31.13 50.36 -17.09
C GLN A 660 30.20 50.99 -18.11
N GLN A 661 28.90 50.66 -18.09
CA GLN A 661 27.91 51.25 -18.97
C GLN A 661 27.81 52.77 -18.78
N GLU A 662 27.77 53.25 -17.52
CA GLU A 662 27.80 54.68 -17.20
C GLU A 662 29.07 55.36 -17.71
N ARG A 663 30.24 54.70 -17.59
CA ARG A 663 31.50 55.24 -18.13
C ARG A 663 31.47 55.35 -19.65
N ILE A 664 30.96 54.33 -20.35
CA ILE A 664 30.80 54.36 -21.81
C ILE A 664 29.88 55.50 -22.22
N THR A 665 28.71 55.64 -21.58
CA THR A 665 27.77 56.74 -21.86
C THR A 665 28.41 58.11 -21.60
N SER A 666 29.19 58.26 -20.52
CA SER A 666 29.90 59.52 -20.26
C SER A 666 30.98 59.84 -21.31
N GLN A 667 31.70 58.83 -21.82
CA GLN A 667 32.69 59.00 -22.89
C GLN A 667 32.03 59.31 -24.23
N GLU A 668 30.88 58.70 -24.53
CA GLU A 668 30.09 59.02 -25.71
C GLU A 668 29.57 60.46 -25.66
N GLU A 669 29.04 60.92 -24.52
CA GLU A 669 28.63 62.32 -24.33
C GLU A 669 29.81 63.32 -24.47
N GLN A 670 31.00 62.93 -24.00
CA GLN A 670 32.20 63.74 -24.11
C GLN A 670 32.72 63.81 -25.57
N SER A 671 32.66 62.69 -26.29
CA SER A 671 32.98 62.60 -27.72
C SER A 671 31.98 63.38 -28.60
N ILE A 672 30.69 63.37 -28.25
CA ILE A 672 29.65 64.18 -28.92
C ILE A 672 29.90 65.68 -28.71
N LYS A 673 30.35 66.10 -27.51
CA LYS A 673 30.74 67.48 -27.25
C LYS A 673 31.97 67.91 -28.07
N GLU A 674 32.99 67.06 -28.18
CA GLU A 674 34.19 67.35 -28.98
C GLU A 674 33.89 67.42 -30.49
N THR A 675 33.04 66.52 -31.01
CA THR A 675 32.63 66.50 -32.43
C THR A 675 31.67 67.64 -32.80
N SER A 676 30.86 68.14 -31.85
CA SER A 676 30.04 69.35 -32.06
C SER A 676 30.84 70.67 -32.17
N SER A 677 32.16 70.64 -31.89
CA SER A 677 33.04 71.81 -32.02
C SER A 677 33.82 71.87 -33.35
N VAL A 678 33.69 70.86 -34.23
CA VAL A 678 34.56 70.70 -35.43
C VAL A 678 33.83 70.82 -36.78
N ASP A 679 32.49 70.89 -36.84
CA ASP A 679 31.77 71.15 -38.10
C ASP A 679 31.15 72.56 -38.17
N VAL A 680 31.98 73.56 -38.49
CA VAL A 680 31.55 74.77 -39.22
C VAL A 680 32.57 75.03 -40.34
N GLN A 681 32.05 75.19 -41.57
CA GLN A 681 32.70 75.41 -42.88
C GLN A 681 33.03 74.10 -43.60
N PHE A 682 32.27 73.66 -44.62
CA PHE A 682 32.25 74.30 -45.93
C PHE A 682 30.96 74.00 -46.75
N ASN A 683 30.65 74.94 -47.64
CA ASN A 683 29.41 75.09 -48.41
C ASN A 683 29.08 74.00 -49.45
N TYR A 684 27.76 73.76 -49.54
CA TYR A 684 26.93 73.31 -50.67
C TYR A 684 27.55 73.13 -52.06
N LEU A 685 27.21 71.99 -52.68
CA LEU A 685 26.71 71.91 -54.06
C LEU A 685 26.01 70.55 -54.31
N ILE A 686 24.69 70.58 -54.49
CA ILE A 686 23.85 69.47 -55.01
C ILE A 686 23.60 69.76 -56.50
N PRO A 687 23.54 68.75 -57.39
CA PRO A 687 22.25 68.37 -57.98
C PRO A 687 22.15 66.84 -58.27
N SER A 688 21.14 66.14 -57.78
CA SER A 688 19.79 65.96 -58.34
C SER A 688 19.62 64.69 -59.20
N MET A 689 18.44 64.08 -59.06
CA MET A 689 17.81 63.06 -59.93
C MET A 689 18.30 61.63 -59.71
N GLY A 690 17.45 60.60 -59.59
CA GLY A 690 16.01 60.50 -59.80
C GLY A 690 15.70 59.11 -60.39
N LYS A 691 14.79 58.38 -59.74
CA LYS A 691 14.07 57.18 -60.19
C LYS A 691 14.90 55.92 -60.51
N ARG A 692 14.48 54.76 -59.98
CA ARG A 692 13.73 53.72 -60.72
C ARG A 692 13.64 52.38 -59.97
N TYR A 693 12.41 51.82 -60.00
CA TYR A 693 11.97 50.41 -60.01
C TYR A 693 12.43 49.49 -58.85
N ALA A 694 11.52 48.86 -58.10
CA ALA A 694 10.70 47.67 -58.45
C ALA A 694 11.60 46.50 -58.92
N THR A 695 11.54 45.31 -58.34
CA THR A 695 10.38 44.51 -57.90
C THR A 695 10.72 43.60 -56.74
#